data_AF-A0A520N9J1-F1
#
_entry.id   AF-A0A520N9J1-F1
#
_cell.length_a   1.000
_cell.length_b   1.000
_cell.length_c   1.000
_cell.angle_alpha   90.00
_cell.angle_beta   90.00
_cell.angle_gamma   90.00
#
_symmetry.space_group_name_H-M   'P 1'
#
loop_
_entity.id
_entity.type
_entity.pdbx_description
1 polymer ?
#
loop_
_entity_poly.entity_id
_entity_poly.type
_entity_poly.pdbx_seq_one_letter_code
_entity_poly.pdbx_strand_id
1 'polypeptide(L)'
;MKVTDYEGKHGRAAKKRASPGLARLDDWLLTRDDWTALKLDGAPDDHARLCRAWLLQGVVAHPDHAAARALMARVADGDSQYSKDVNPKDVDSKDAAARETLSFLMRSMAGFTTDPDDRRHPWEIFCPPAAAASADPDAMADTIRSRRHLHAIEAPTAPLRTPETELLFTTNALICPPFDPDSPDIPPDHRAAGRRFASSPQSFWYDHPIPLDARPEENEILYGLASLDRALAAECANGLLPADARIDLAMSISVTHPGMEETGFAYVRDIITRHLQLRHLRVFLFDEERCQAMARCLCPGDSAAADVFGVNGAYGRHYSFLKAILLVWQRAVNPQARFTFKIDLDQIFDQTALQAHTGRTALQAIANPLWGGAARDHEGRQVDLGMLAGGLVNEEDAAKGLFIPDVRRPDTSAITAPLTSRRLTCPQWPQAISTEAEILQRAPGYQRVHVTGGTTGITADALHRWRPFTPTFINRAEDQAYAISAFGADGYLGHLHAEGLIMRHDKQAFAGRAIAHASAGKAIGDIERLLLFSRYAGLHPRGFERVQDHLWPFTACFLMPDPAPLAGLIFALDGAMKGGSFVSDGATRLGRCLSFCEMDIGARLAHERAGWDAIYAALAGDGIAPHGLAGIISGAMVQSGM
;
A
#
# COMPACT_ATOMS: atom_id res chain seq x y z
N MET A 1 -34.21 -56.13 8.84
CA MET A 1 -35.53 -56.67 8.44
C MET A 1 -36.28 -55.56 7.71
N LYS A 2 -36.45 -55.72 6.39
CA LYS A 2 -37.36 -55.06 5.40
C LYS A 2 -37.64 -53.55 5.58
N VAL A 3 -37.12 -52.64 4.75
CA VAL A 3 -37.45 -52.35 3.32
C VAL A 3 -38.95 -52.37 3.02
N THR A 4 -39.53 -51.18 2.80
CA THR A 4 -40.61 -50.96 1.83
C THR A 4 -40.46 -49.59 1.18
N ASP A 5 -40.62 -49.61 -0.13
CA ASP A 5 -40.47 -48.54 -1.11
C ASP A 5 -41.52 -47.44 -1.00
N TYR A 6 -41.13 -46.23 -1.43
CA TYR A 6 -42.02 -45.31 -2.12
C TYR A 6 -41.23 -44.55 -3.20
N GLU A 7 -41.18 -45.10 -4.41
CA GLU A 7 -40.79 -44.38 -5.61
C GLU A 7 -41.98 -43.60 -6.18
N GLY A 8 -41.70 -42.41 -6.72
CA GLY A 8 -42.37 -41.98 -7.96
C GLY A 8 -42.95 -40.57 -7.97
N LYS A 9 -42.15 -39.60 -8.42
CA LYS A 9 -42.36 -38.73 -9.61
C LYS A 9 -41.81 -37.32 -9.38
N HIS A 10 -40.51 -37.14 -9.65
CA HIS A 10 -39.93 -35.82 -9.90
C HIS A 10 -39.98 -35.49 -11.39
N GLY A 11 -41.04 -34.81 -11.81
CA GLY A 11 -41.00 -33.95 -12.99
C GLY A 11 -40.36 -32.61 -12.59
N ARG A 12 -39.02 -32.53 -12.61
CA ARG A 12 -38.34 -31.23 -12.53
C ARG A 12 -38.24 -30.65 -13.94
N ALA A 13 -39.24 -29.85 -14.31
CA ALA A 13 -39.03 -28.80 -15.30
C ALA A 13 -37.89 -27.92 -14.77
N ALA A 14 -36.81 -27.80 -15.55
CA ALA A 14 -35.71 -26.91 -15.28
C ALA A 14 -36.20 -25.46 -15.28
N LYS A 15 -36.63 -24.96 -14.11
CA LYS A 15 -36.69 -23.51 -13.84
C LYS A 15 -35.27 -23.00 -14.01
N LYS A 16 -35.01 -22.28 -15.10
CA LYS A 16 -33.82 -21.43 -15.28
C LYS A 16 -33.63 -20.64 -13.98
N ARG A 17 -32.62 -21.00 -13.20
CA ARG A 17 -32.18 -20.22 -12.04
C ARG A 17 -31.73 -18.87 -12.59
N ALA A 18 -32.52 -17.82 -12.38
CA ALA A 18 -31.96 -16.47 -12.34
C ALA A 18 -30.85 -16.49 -11.29
N SER A 19 -29.66 -15.98 -11.62
CA SER A 19 -28.55 -15.87 -10.68
C SER A 19 -29.03 -15.11 -9.44
N PRO A 20 -29.10 -15.76 -8.26
CA PRO A 20 -29.55 -15.09 -7.05
C PRO A 20 -28.42 -14.16 -6.58
N GLY A 21 -28.56 -12.85 -6.77
CA GLY A 21 -27.63 -11.89 -6.14
C GLY A 21 -27.64 -10.44 -6.64
N LEU A 22 -28.43 -10.08 -7.65
CA LEU A 22 -28.42 -8.73 -8.24
C LEU A 22 -29.83 -8.11 -8.38
N ALA A 23 -30.80 -8.54 -7.58
CA ALA A 23 -32.14 -7.98 -7.70
C ALA A 23 -32.14 -6.48 -7.31
N ARG A 24 -32.65 -5.63 -8.22
CA ARG A 24 -32.99 -4.21 -7.99
C ARG A 24 -31.81 -3.27 -7.76
N LEU A 25 -30.73 -3.40 -8.55
CA LEU A 25 -29.67 -2.38 -8.55
C LEU A 25 -30.19 -0.99 -8.94
N ASP A 26 -31.30 -0.92 -9.68
CA ASP A 26 -31.94 0.30 -10.17
C ASP A 26 -32.67 1.15 -9.12
N ASP A 27 -32.89 0.60 -7.93
CA ASP A 27 -33.57 1.32 -6.84
C ASP A 27 -32.58 1.93 -5.83
N TRP A 28 -31.30 1.55 -5.88
CA TRP A 28 -30.32 1.88 -4.84
C TRP A 28 -28.94 2.35 -5.34
N LEU A 29 -28.44 1.83 -6.47
CA LEU A 29 -27.08 2.11 -6.95
C LEU A 29 -27.03 2.73 -8.35
N LEU A 30 -27.87 2.22 -9.25
CA LEU A 30 -27.98 2.65 -10.63
C LEU A 30 -29.29 3.43 -10.80
N THR A 31 -29.25 4.56 -11.47
CA THR A 31 -30.44 5.38 -11.75
C THR A 31 -30.77 5.35 -13.23
N ARG A 32 -31.95 5.87 -13.61
CA ARG A 32 -32.30 6.01 -15.04
C ARG A 32 -31.36 6.93 -15.80
N ASP A 33 -30.75 7.89 -15.12
CA ASP A 33 -29.80 8.83 -15.72
C ASP A 33 -28.50 8.10 -16.14
N ASP A 34 -28.19 6.98 -15.49
CA ASP A 34 -27.01 6.15 -15.79
C ASP A 34 -27.20 5.26 -17.03
N TRP A 35 -28.44 5.04 -17.48
CA TRP A 35 -28.75 4.06 -18.54
C TRP A 35 -28.03 4.36 -19.85
N THR A 36 -27.90 5.64 -20.21
CA THR A 36 -27.18 6.03 -21.43
C THR A 36 -25.71 5.64 -21.36
N ALA A 37 -25.07 5.82 -20.19
CA ALA A 37 -23.68 5.46 -19.97
C ALA A 37 -23.45 3.93 -19.90
N LEU A 38 -24.49 3.15 -19.59
CA LEU A 38 -24.43 1.70 -19.44
C LEU A 38 -24.83 0.90 -20.70
N LYS A 39 -25.23 1.55 -21.79
CA LYS A 39 -25.57 0.85 -23.04
C LYS A 39 -24.45 -0.08 -23.49
N LEU A 40 -24.79 -1.28 -23.94
CA LEU A 40 -23.80 -2.29 -24.36
C LEU A 40 -23.05 -1.84 -25.62
N ASP A 41 -23.76 -1.27 -26.59
CA ASP A 41 -23.17 -0.81 -27.86
C ASP A 41 -22.36 0.49 -27.70
N GLY A 42 -22.46 1.15 -26.54
CA GLY A 42 -21.67 2.33 -26.20
C GLY A 42 -20.45 2.03 -25.33
N ALA A 43 -20.08 0.75 -25.18
CA ALA A 43 -18.92 0.35 -24.37
C ALA A 43 -17.61 0.74 -25.07
N PRO A 44 -16.59 1.22 -24.33
CA PRO A 44 -15.30 1.60 -24.93
C PRO A 44 -14.57 0.40 -25.54
N ASP A 45 -14.79 -0.80 -25.00
CA ASP A 45 -14.30 -2.05 -25.53
C ASP A 45 -15.16 -3.23 -25.04
N ASP A 46 -14.81 -4.44 -25.51
CA ASP A 46 -15.48 -5.66 -25.11
C ASP A 46 -15.31 -5.95 -23.60
N HIS A 47 -14.21 -5.57 -22.96
CA HIS A 47 -14.04 -5.80 -21.52
C HIS A 47 -15.03 -4.98 -20.68
N ALA A 48 -15.17 -3.69 -20.99
CA ALA A 48 -16.18 -2.83 -20.38
C ALA A 48 -17.59 -3.31 -20.70
N ARG A 49 -17.84 -3.81 -21.91
CA ARG A 49 -19.13 -4.39 -22.30
C ARG A 49 -19.51 -5.57 -21.41
N LEU A 50 -18.55 -6.39 -20.98
CA LEU A 50 -18.80 -7.51 -20.06
C LEU A 50 -19.26 -7.01 -18.69
N CYS A 51 -18.54 -6.04 -18.13
CA CYS A 51 -18.89 -5.42 -16.84
C CYS A 51 -20.28 -4.76 -16.89
N ARG A 52 -20.59 -4.04 -17.98
CA ARG A 52 -21.93 -3.46 -18.21
C ARG A 52 -23.00 -4.55 -18.28
N ALA A 53 -22.77 -5.59 -19.07
CA ALA A 53 -23.70 -6.71 -19.17
C ALA A 53 -23.92 -7.37 -17.81
N TRP A 54 -22.88 -7.53 -17.01
CA TRP A 54 -23.00 -8.07 -15.66
C TRP A 54 -23.91 -7.20 -14.77
N LEU A 55 -23.70 -5.88 -14.73
CA LEU A 55 -24.53 -4.92 -13.98
C LEU A 55 -26.00 -4.94 -14.44
N LEU A 56 -26.21 -4.92 -15.76
CA LEU A 56 -27.55 -4.85 -16.37
C LEU A 56 -28.40 -6.11 -16.20
N GLN A 57 -27.81 -7.25 -15.82
CA GLN A 57 -28.59 -8.41 -15.40
C GLN A 57 -29.46 -8.11 -14.18
N GLY A 58 -29.04 -7.18 -13.33
CA GLY A 58 -29.78 -6.74 -12.15
C GLY A 58 -30.82 -5.64 -12.39
N VAL A 59 -30.86 -5.07 -13.60
CA VAL A 59 -31.72 -3.94 -13.96
C VAL A 59 -32.73 -4.37 -15.02
N VAL A 60 -33.85 -4.96 -14.58
CA VAL A 60 -34.87 -5.54 -15.47
C VAL A 60 -35.50 -4.49 -16.40
N ALA A 61 -35.62 -3.24 -15.94
CA ALA A 61 -36.21 -2.16 -16.72
C ALA A 61 -35.30 -1.61 -17.82
N HIS A 62 -33.99 -1.93 -17.81
CA HIS A 62 -33.05 -1.41 -18.81
C HIS A 62 -33.32 -2.02 -20.20
N PRO A 63 -33.27 -1.24 -21.30
CA PRO A 63 -33.49 -1.75 -22.65
C PRO A 63 -32.58 -2.92 -23.04
N ASP A 64 -31.31 -2.86 -22.62
CA ASP A 64 -30.32 -3.90 -22.92
C ASP A 64 -30.36 -5.11 -21.96
N HIS A 65 -31.31 -5.19 -21.01
CA HIS A 65 -31.36 -6.28 -20.01
C HIS A 65 -31.33 -7.69 -20.64
N ALA A 66 -32.14 -7.90 -21.68
CA ALA A 66 -32.20 -9.19 -22.36
C ALA A 66 -30.90 -9.50 -23.13
N ALA A 67 -30.31 -8.48 -23.78
CA ALA A 67 -29.05 -8.60 -24.51
C ALA A 67 -27.87 -8.88 -23.57
N ALA A 68 -27.84 -8.21 -22.41
CA ALA A 68 -26.88 -8.41 -21.35
C ALA A 68 -26.92 -9.86 -20.85
N ARG A 69 -28.10 -10.37 -20.50
CA ARG A 69 -28.26 -11.78 -20.09
C ARG A 69 -27.82 -12.77 -21.16
N ALA A 70 -28.11 -12.51 -22.43
CA ALA A 70 -27.68 -13.37 -23.53
C ALA A 70 -26.15 -13.36 -23.70
N LEU A 71 -25.51 -12.19 -23.53
CA LEU A 71 -24.05 -12.08 -23.57
C LEU A 71 -23.39 -12.89 -22.47
N MET A 72 -23.90 -12.76 -21.24
CA MET A 72 -23.36 -13.48 -20.07
C MET A 72 -23.50 -14.99 -20.20
N ALA A 73 -24.61 -15.49 -20.77
CA ALA A 73 -24.78 -16.90 -21.08
C ALA A 73 -23.78 -17.40 -22.12
N ARG A 74 -23.57 -16.65 -23.22
CA ARG A 74 -22.59 -17.03 -24.27
C ARG A 74 -21.17 -17.14 -23.72
N VAL A 75 -20.74 -16.18 -22.90
CA VAL A 75 -19.41 -16.20 -22.26
C VAL A 75 -19.28 -17.39 -21.30
N ALA A 76 -20.35 -17.72 -20.56
CA ALA A 76 -20.36 -18.89 -19.68
C ALA A 76 -20.26 -20.21 -20.45
N ASP A 77 -20.90 -20.30 -21.63
CA ASP A 77 -20.92 -21.50 -22.48
C ASP A 77 -19.64 -21.65 -23.35
N GLY A 78 -18.74 -20.67 -23.32
CA GLY A 78 -17.46 -20.71 -24.05
C GLY A 78 -17.59 -20.43 -25.55
N ASP A 79 -18.62 -19.70 -25.98
CA ASP A 79 -18.82 -19.30 -27.38
C ASP A 79 -17.84 -18.19 -27.79
N SER A 80 -17.03 -18.46 -28.82
CA SER A 80 -15.87 -17.65 -29.23
C SER A 80 -16.18 -16.43 -30.10
N GLN A 81 -17.46 -16.15 -30.37
CA GLN A 81 -17.89 -14.94 -31.09
C GLN A 81 -18.07 -13.71 -30.18
N TYR A 82 -17.26 -13.60 -29.14
CA TYR A 82 -17.32 -12.49 -28.20
C TYR A 82 -16.88 -11.16 -28.81
N SER A 83 -16.04 -11.17 -29.84
CA SER A 83 -15.46 -9.93 -30.40
C SER A 83 -15.71 -9.82 -31.90
N LYS A 84 -16.28 -8.68 -32.33
CA LYS A 84 -16.65 -8.45 -33.74
C LYS A 84 -15.46 -8.06 -34.63
N ASP A 85 -14.30 -7.77 -34.05
CA ASP A 85 -13.16 -7.12 -34.74
C ASP A 85 -11.81 -7.88 -34.60
N VAL A 86 -11.79 -9.22 -34.62
CA VAL A 86 -10.60 -9.97 -34.20
C VAL A 86 -9.94 -10.84 -35.28
N ASN A 87 -8.61 -10.74 -35.31
CA ASN A 87 -7.71 -11.62 -36.02
C ASN A 87 -7.75 -13.04 -35.42
N PRO A 88 -7.96 -14.11 -36.20
CA PRO A 88 -8.15 -15.49 -35.70
C PRO A 88 -7.09 -16.04 -34.72
N LYS A 89 -5.90 -15.42 -34.65
CA LYS A 89 -4.81 -15.83 -33.74
C LYS A 89 -4.95 -15.32 -32.30
N ASP A 90 -5.81 -14.33 -32.05
CA ASP A 90 -5.97 -13.68 -30.74
C ASP A 90 -7.29 -14.06 -30.04
N VAL A 91 -8.06 -14.96 -30.63
CA VAL A 91 -9.39 -15.36 -30.14
C VAL A 91 -9.29 -16.15 -28.83
N ASP A 92 -8.38 -17.13 -28.76
CA ASP A 92 -8.23 -18.02 -27.60
C ASP A 92 -7.83 -17.28 -26.30
N SER A 93 -7.01 -16.23 -26.41
CA SER A 93 -6.54 -15.45 -25.26
C SER A 93 -7.61 -14.49 -24.74
N LYS A 94 -8.39 -13.87 -25.63
CA LYS A 94 -9.49 -12.97 -25.26
C LYS A 94 -10.66 -13.73 -24.63
N ASP A 95 -11.00 -14.91 -25.14
CA ASP A 95 -12.05 -15.75 -24.55
C ASP A 95 -11.67 -16.30 -23.17
N ALA A 96 -10.38 -16.52 -22.92
CA ALA A 96 -9.89 -16.83 -21.58
C ALA A 96 -10.09 -15.65 -20.62
N ALA A 97 -9.68 -14.44 -21.01
CA ALA A 97 -9.85 -13.23 -20.18
C ALA A 97 -11.32 -12.89 -19.88
N ALA A 98 -12.22 -13.06 -20.87
CA ALA A 98 -13.66 -12.88 -20.67
C ALA A 98 -14.24 -13.88 -19.67
N ARG A 99 -13.83 -15.16 -19.74
CA ARG A 99 -14.25 -16.19 -18.78
C ARG A 99 -13.69 -15.95 -17.38
N GLU A 100 -12.45 -15.50 -17.25
CA GLU A 100 -11.87 -15.13 -15.96
C GLU A 100 -12.62 -13.95 -15.32
N THR A 101 -12.95 -12.94 -16.13
CA THR A 101 -13.76 -11.78 -15.68
C THR A 101 -15.12 -12.23 -15.16
N LEU A 102 -15.82 -13.08 -15.93
CA LEU A 102 -17.10 -13.63 -15.51
C LEU A 102 -16.98 -14.49 -14.25
N SER A 103 -15.96 -15.35 -14.19
CA SER A 103 -15.69 -16.22 -13.05
C SER A 103 -15.48 -15.42 -11.76
N PHE A 104 -14.63 -14.37 -11.81
CA PHE A 104 -14.42 -13.48 -10.66
C PHE A 104 -15.72 -12.78 -10.25
N LEU A 105 -16.46 -12.19 -11.19
CA LEU A 105 -17.72 -11.49 -10.90
C LEU A 105 -18.80 -12.42 -10.33
N MET A 106 -18.91 -13.66 -10.81
CA MET A 106 -19.84 -14.65 -10.27
C MET A 106 -19.43 -15.12 -8.88
N ARG A 107 -18.13 -15.39 -8.66
CA ARG A 107 -17.62 -15.87 -7.38
C ARG A 107 -17.68 -14.80 -6.30
N SER A 108 -17.24 -13.57 -6.60
CA SER A 108 -17.22 -12.46 -5.65
C SER A 108 -18.60 -12.11 -5.11
N MET A 109 -19.64 -12.39 -5.88
CA MET A 109 -21.04 -12.06 -5.55
C MET A 109 -21.84 -13.30 -5.15
N ALA A 110 -21.18 -14.45 -4.98
CA ALA A 110 -21.84 -15.68 -4.57
C ALA A 110 -22.44 -15.51 -3.17
N GLY A 111 -23.76 -15.60 -3.07
CA GLY A 111 -24.48 -15.48 -1.80
C GLY A 111 -24.73 -14.03 -1.34
N PHE A 112 -24.29 -13.03 -2.10
CA PHE A 112 -24.66 -11.64 -1.82
C PHE A 112 -26.16 -11.45 -2.05
N THR A 113 -26.85 -10.88 -1.06
CA THR A 113 -28.26 -10.51 -1.17
C THR A 113 -28.43 -9.10 -0.64
N THR A 114 -29.01 -8.22 -1.44
CA THR A 114 -29.54 -6.95 -0.94
C THR A 114 -30.91 -7.19 -0.35
N ASP A 115 -31.18 -6.56 0.79
CA ASP A 115 -32.57 -6.40 1.24
C ASP A 115 -33.23 -5.41 0.26
N PRO A 116 -34.27 -5.82 -0.49
CA PRO A 116 -34.90 -4.98 -1.50
C PRO A 116 -35.63 -3.77 -0.90
N ASP A 117 -35.83 -3.72 0.43
CA ASP A 117 -36.42 -2.60 1.14
C ASP A 117 -35.38 -1.70 1.83
N ASP A 118 -34.08 -2.03 1.73
CA ASP A 118 -33.02 -1.20 2.30
C ASP A 118 -32.81 0.08 1.49
N ARG A 119 -33.13 1.22 2.11
CA ARG A 119 -33.03 2.56 1.50
C ARG A 119 -31.81 3.34 1.97
N ARG A 120 -30.91 2.68 2.71
CA ARG A 120 -29.69 3.31 3.20
C ARG A 120 -28.79 3.75 2.05
N HIS A 121 -28.11 4.88 2.22
CA HIS A 121 -27.12 5.29 1.23
C HIS A 121 -26.01 4.21 1.17
N PRO A 122 -25.44 3.87 -0.02
CA PRO A 122 -24.45 2.79 -0.09
C PRO A 122 -23.25 2.96 0.85
N TRP A 123 -22.84 4.21 1.14
CA TRP A 123 -21.81 4.48 2.13
C TRP A 123 -22.20 4.03 3.55
N GLU A 124 -23.47 4.07 3.95
CA GLU A 124 -23.90 3.56 5.26
C GLU A 124 -23.75 2.04 5.39
N ILE A 125 -23.60 1.33 4.26
CA ILE A 125 -23.43 -0.12 4.20
C ILE A 125 -21.95 -0.47 4.01
N PHE A 126 -21.31 0.11 2.99
CA PHE A 126 -19.98 -0.31 2.53
C PHE A 126 -18.84 0.61 2.97
N CYS A 127 -19.15 1.82 3.46
CA CYS A 127 -18.14 2.75 3.93
C CYS A 127 -18.69 3.67 5.05
N PRO A 128 -19.13 3.13 6.20
CA PRO A 128 -19.78 3.94 7.24
C PRO A 128 -18.98 5.17 7.68
N PRO A 129 -17.63 5.14 7.77
CA PRO A 129 -16.86 6.35 8.06
C PRO A 129 -17.03 7.46 7.02
N ALA A 130 -17.27 7.15 5.74
CA ALA A 130 -17.56 8.16 4.72
C ALA A 130 -18.96 8.76 4.88
N ALA A 131 -19.95 7.95 5.25
CA ALA A 131 -21.29 8.46 5.57
C ALA A 131 -21.23 9.43 6.77
N ALA A 132 -20.53 9.05 7.84
CA ALA A 132 -20.33 9.90 9.00
C ALA A 132 -19.57 11.21 8.67
N ALA A 133 -18.45 11.10 7.95
CA ALA A 133 -17.64 12.24 7.53
C ALA A 133 -18.40 13.23 6.64
N SER A 134 -19.22 12.72 5.71
CA SER A 134 -20.00 13.57 4.81
C SER A 134 -21.19 14.22 5.51
N ALA A 135 -21.73 13.62 6.58
CA ALA A 135 -22.87 14.15 7.32
C ALA A 135 -22.45 15.23 8.33
N ASP A 136 -21.41 14.96 9.12
CA ASP A 136 -20.87 15.88 10.11
C ASP A 136 -19.34 15.76 10.21
N PRO A 137 -18.60 16.43 9.30
CA PRO A 137 -17.14 16.33 9.26
C PRO A 137 -16.47 16.87 10.52
N ASP A 138 -17.07 17.87 11.17
CA ASP A 138 -16.46 18.53 12.33
C ASP A 138 -16.65 17.68 13.60
N ALA A 139 -17.82 17.06 13.80
CA ALA A 139 -18.03 16.09 14.88
C ALA A 139 -17.10 14.86 14.75
N MET A 140 -16.87 14.42 13.51
CA MET A 140 -15.91 13.35 13.25
C MET A 140 -14.48 13.79 13.57
N ALA A 141 -14.08 15.00 13.18
CA ALA A 141 -12.76 15.55 13.52
C ALA A 141 -12.55 15.63 15.05
N ASP A 142 -13.56 16.08 15.79
CA ASP A 142 -13.49 16.16 17.26
C ASP A 142 -13.40 14.77 17.90
N THR A 143 -14.14 13.80 17.36
CA THR A 143 -14.04 12.40 17.79
C THR A 143 -12.62 11.87 17.56
N ILE A 144 -12.04 12.09 16.38
CA ILE A 144 -10.66 11.69 16.08
C ILE A 144 -9.69 12.33 17.08
N ARG A 145 -9.75 13.64 17.29
CA ARG A 145 -8.87 14.34 18.24
C ARG A 145 -9.00 13.76 19.65
N SER A 146 -10.21 13.51 20.12
CA SER A 146 -10.45 12.91 21.43
C SER A 146 -9.85 11.50 21.53
N ARG A 147 -9.97 10.67 20.50
CA ARG A 147 -9.44 9.29 20.50
C ARG A 147 -7.91 9.23 20.39
N ARG A 148 -7.30 10.22 19.73
CA ARG A 148 -5.86 10.30 19.47
C ARG A 148 -5.07 11.01 20.55
N HIS A 149 -5.71 11.80 21.39
CA HIS A 149 -5.06 12.43 22.53
C HIS A 149 -4.54 11.37 23.52
N LEU A 150 -3.30 11.52 23.95
CA LEU A 150 -2.63 10.62 24.87
C LEU A 150 -2.63 11.18 26.30
N HIS A 151 -2.70 10.29 27.27
CA HIS A 151 -2.67 10.61 28.70
C HIS A 151 -1.47 9.93 29.37
N ALA A 152 -1.06 10.45 30.53
CA ALA A 152 0.04 9.88 31.33
C ALA A 152 1.30 9.57 30.49
N ILE A 153 1.74 10.57 29.71
CA ILE A 153 2.89 10.42 28.81
C ILE A 153 4.18 10.40 29.64
N GLU A 154 5.00 9.38 29.41
CA GLU A 154 6.30 9.16 30.01
C GLU A 154 7.37 9.24 28.93
N ALA A 155 8.42 10.04 29.18
CA ALA A 155 9.54 10.16 28.26
C ALA A 155 10.37 8.85 28.21
N PRO A 156 11.01 8.53 27.08
CA PRO A 156 11.96 7.44 26.98
C PRO A 156 13.12 7.62 27.97
N THR A 157 13.70 6.51 28.42
CA THR A 157 14.96 6.52 29.19
C THR A 157 16.14 7.00 28.33
N ALA A 158 16.03 6.85 27.01
CA ALA A 158 17.10 7.01 26.03
C ALA A 158 16.59 7.77 24.78
N PRO A 159 16.29 9.08 24.88
CA PRO A 159 15.87 9.87 23.72
C PRO A 159 17.01 10.00 22.69
N LEU A 160 16.67 10.28 21.43
CA LEU A 160 17.61 10.60 20.36
C LEU A 160 18.37 11.91 20.69
N ARG A 161 19.71 11.86 20.75
CA ARG A 161 20.54 13.03 21.11
C ARG A 161 21.56 13.40 20.05
N THR A 162 22.19 12.41 19.43
CA THR A 162 23.21 12.57 18.38
C THR A 162 22.73 11.86 17.11
N PRO A 163 21.91 12.53 16.27
CA PRO A 163 21.35 11.92 15.06
C PRO A 163 22.39 11.28 14.15
N GLU A 164 23.58 11.85 14.03
CA GLU A 164 24.66 11.36 13.18
C GLU A 164 25.19 9.96 13.56
N THR A 165 25.05 9.55 14.82
CA THR A 165 25.45 8.21 15.27
C THR A 165 24.26 7.33 15.64
N GLU A 166 23.10 7.89 15.95
CA GLU A 166 21.98 7.13 16.49
C GLU A 166 20.86 6.86 15.49
N LEU A 167 20.76 7.67 14.43
CA LEU A 167 19.72 7.60 13.41
C LEU A 167 20.23 6.92 12.15
N LEU A 168 19.48 5.92 11.69
CA LEU A 168 19.60 5.32 10.37
C LEU A 168 18.45 5.82 9.49
N PHE A 169 18.75 6.47 8.37
CA PHE A 169 17.70 6.72 7.38
C PHE A 169 17.43 5.44 6.57
N THR A 170 16.17 5.25 6.19
CA THR A 170 15.78 4.17 5.29
C THR A 170 14.93 4.68 4.14
N THR A 171 15.03 4.03 3.00
CA THR A 171 14.21 4.37 1.82
C THR A 171 14.14 3.20 0.86
N ASN A 172 13.31 3.29 -0.16
CA ASN A 172 13.16 2.27 -1.19
C ASN A 172 13.30 2.88 -2.59
N ALA A 173 13.93 2.12 -3.48
CA ALA A 173 13.94 2.34 -4.92
C ALA A 173 13.17 1.19 -5.58
N LEU A 174 12.15 1.53 -6.37
CA LEU A 174 11.27 0.56 -7.05
C LEU A 174 11.60 0.60 -8.54
N ILE A 175 12.24 -0.42 -9.10
CA ILE A 175 12.77 -0.37 -10.47
C ILE A 175 11.89 -1.21 -11.41
N CYS A 176 11.62 -0.68 -12.61
CA CYS A 176 10.97 -1.41 -13.69
C CYS A 176 11.77 -1.37 -15.00
N PRO A 177 11.45 -2.26 -15.96
CA PRO A 177 12.00 -2.20 -17.31
C PRO A 177 11.75 -0.83 -17.97
N PRO A 178 12.49 -0.48 -19.03
CA PRO A 178 12.25 0.77 -19.72
C PRO A 178 10.85 0.79 -20.33
N PHE A 179 10.20 1.95 -20.32
CA PHE A 179 8.92 2.11 -21.00
C PHE A 179 9.09 2.14 -22.53
N ASP A 180 10.19 2.73 -23.00
CA ASP A 180 10.64 2.60 -24.38
C ASP A 180 11.94 1.76 -24.44
N PRO A 181 11.88 0.48 -24.88
CA PRO A 181 13.03 -0.41 -24.96
C PRO A 181 14.15 0.06 -25.91
N ASP A 182 13.85 1.02 -26.79
CA ASP A 182 14.80 1.60 -27.74
C ASP A 182 15.25 3.01 -27.34
N SER A 183 14.81 3.51 -26.18
CA SER A 183 15.14 4.84 -25.72
C SER A 183 16.66 5.08 -25.65
N PRO A 184 17.14 6.25 -26.13
CA PRO A 184 18.54 6.63 -25.96
C PRO A 184 18.90 6.86 -24.49
N ASP A 185 17.92 7.06 -23.61
CA ASP A 185 18.13 7.37 -22.19
C ASP A 185 18.47 6.13 -21.35
N ILE A 186 18.26 4.92 -21.87
CA ILE A 186 18.73 3.69 -21.21
C ILE A 186 20.27 3.70 -21.18
N PRO A 187 20.92 3.59 -20.00
CA PRO A 187 22.37 3.57 -19.96
C PRO A 187 22.93 2.37 -20.75
N PRO A 188 24.06 2.53 -21.48
CA PRO A 188 24.56 1.52 -22.42
C PRO A 188 24.66 0.10 -21.85
N ASP A 189 25.16 -0.02 -20.61
CA ASP A 189 25.37 -1.30 -19.92
C ASP A 189 24.04 -2.02 -19.59
N HIS A 190 22.93 -1.29 -19.55
CA HIS A 190 21.61 -1.81 -19.17
C HIS A 190 20.70 -2.08 -20.38
N ARG A 191 21.09 -1.69 -21.61
CA ARG A 191 20.22 -1.79 -22.81
C ARG A 191 19.77 -3.22 -23.14
N ALA A 192 20.70 -4.17 -23.10
CA ALA A 192 20.39 -5.56 -23.42
C ALA A 192 19.41 -6.17 -22.41
N ALA A 193 19.64 -5.93 -21.11
CA ALA A 193 18.76 -6.38 -20.05
C ALA A 193 17.39 -5.66 -20.09
N GLY A 194 17.38 -4.36 -20.33
CA GLY A 194 16.17 -3.55 -20.46
C GLY A 194 15.24 -4.07 -21.55
N ARG A 195 15.75 -4.32 -22.76
CA ARG A 195 14.96 -4.92 -23.86
C ARG A 195 14.41 -6.30 -23.52
N ARG A 196 15.22 -7.14 -22.86
CA ARG A 196 14.79 -8.48 -22.43
C ARG A 196 13.61 -8.38 -21.46
N PHE A 197 13.72 -7.58 -20.40
CA PHE A 197 12.67 -7.51 -19.38
C PHE A 197 11.43 -6.75 -19.84
N ALA A 198 11.55 -5.77 -20.74
CA ALA A 198 10.38 -5.09 -21.31
C ALA A 198 9.43 -6.04 -22.08
N SER A 199 9.94 -7.18 -22.54
CA SER A 199 9.15 -8.24 -23.19
C SER A 199 8.65 -9.33 -22.23
N SER A 200 8.99 -9.23 -20.95
CA SER A 200 8.65 -10.24 -19.93
C SER A 200 7.40 -9.83 -19.13
N PRO A 201 6.64 -10.79 -18.57
CA PRO A 201 5.48 -10.47 -17.74
C PRO A 201 5.89 -9.86 -16.39
N GLN A 202 5.21 -8.79 -16.00
CA GLN A 202 5.37 -8.16 -14.69
C GLN A 202 4.78 -9.05 -13.58
N SER A 203 5.46 -9.12 -12.42
CA SER A 203 4.99 -9.90 -11.27
C SER A 203 4.65 -9.06 -10.04
N PHE A 204 5.19 -7.85 -9.93
CA PHE A 204 4.95 -6.96 -8.78
C PHE A 204 4.50 -5.57 -9.26
N TRP A 205 3.50 -4.99 -8.58
CA TRP A 205 2.89 -3.72 -8.95
C TRP A 205 3.20 -2.65 -7.90
N TYR A 206 3.91 -1.62 -8.34
CA TYR A 206 4.29 -0.46 -7.54
C TYR A 206 3.59 0.80 -8.05
N ASP A 207 3.44 1.82 -7.19
CA ASP A 207 2.67 3.04 -7.46
C ASP A 207 3.29 3.91 -8.56
N HIS A 208 4.61 3.91 -8.66
CA HIS A 208 5.41 4.66 -9.64
C HIS A 208 6.83 4.07 -9.70
N PRO A 209 7.02 2.85 -10.22
CA PRO A 209 8.36 2.32 -10.37
C PRO A 209 9.16 3.18 -11.36
N ILE A 210 10.45 3.35 -11.08
CA ILE A 210 11.43 4.07 -11.89
C ILE A 210 11.85 3.17 -13.06
N PRO A 211 11.55 3.57 -14.31
CA PRO A 211 11.97 2.79 -15.45
C PRO A 211 13.46 3.00 -15.75
N LEU A 212 14.10 2.00 -16.38
CA LEU A 212 15.53 2.08 -16.75
C LEU A 212 15.84 3.18 -17.79
N ASP A 213 14.82 3.70 -18.49
CA ASP A 213 14.91 4.84 -19.42
C ASP A 213 14.49 6.17 -18.77
N ALA A 214 14.46 6.25 -17.43
CA ALA A 214 14.21 7.51 -16.72
C ALA A 214 15.37 8.49 -16.92
N ARG A 215 15.08 9.65 -17.50
CA ARG A 215 16.01 10.78 -17.59
C ARG A 215 16.38 11.29 -16.19
N PRO A 216 17.54 11.97 -16.03
CA PRO A 216 17.96 12.47 -14.71
C PRO A 216 16.93 13.38 -14.03
N GLU A 217 16.20 14.21 -14.79
CA GLU A 217 15.20 15.14 -14.25
C GLU A 217 13.91 14.45 -13.80
N GLU A 218 13.64 13.23 -14.29
CA GLU A 218 12.47 12.42 -13.91
C GLU A 218 12.83 11.29 -12.92
N ASN A 219 14.09 11.21 -12.49
CA ASN A 219 14.58 10.13 -11.65
C ASN A 219 14.48 10.48 -10.15
N GLU A 220 13.51 9.85 -9.46
CA GLU A 220 13.24 10.11 -8.04
C GLU A 220 14.44 9.79 -7.13
N ILE A 221 15.30 8.83 -7.48
CA ILE A 221 16.51 8.53 -6.69
C ILE A 221 17.46 9.72 -6.66
N LEU A 222 17.70 10.33 -7.82
CA LEU A 222 18.56 11.51 -7.91
C LEU A 222 17.94 12.67 -7.14
N TYR A 223 16.64 12.89 -7.31
CA TYR A 223 15.90 13.95 -6.67
C TYR A 223 15.90 13.85 -5.14
N GLY A 224 15.49 12.70 -4.60
CA GLY A 224 15.34 12.45 -3.18
C GLY A 224 16.68 12.48 -2.44
N LEU A 225 17.71 11.79 -2.97
CA LEU A 225 19.02 11.76 -2.32
C LEU A 225 19.71 13.13 -2.32
N ALA A 226 19.67 13.86 -3.44
CA ALA A 226 20.23 15.22 -3.49
C ALA A 226 19.49 16.17 -2.53
N SER A 227 18.18 16.01 -2.39
CA SER A 227 17.38 16.85 -1.50
C SER A 227 17.61 16.52 -0.02
N LEU A 228 17.74 15.24 0.34
CA LEU A 228 18.13 14.85 1.70
C LEU A 228 19.54 15.33 2.05
N ASP A 229 20.51 15.20 1.14
CA ASP A 229 21.89 15.66 1.38
C ASP A 229 21.93 17.19 1.62
N ARG A 230 21.17 17.96 0.85
CA ARG A 230 20.98 19.41 1.08
C ARG A 230 20.30 19.71 2.41
N ALA A 231 19.30 18.92 2.79
CA ALA A 231 18.63 19.08 4.07
C ALA A 231 19.61 18.85 5.23
N LEU A 232 20.49 17.85 5.15
CA LEU A 232 21.54 17.60 6.13
C LEU A 232 22.64 18.68 6.13
N ALA A 233 22.99 19.22 4.96
CA ALA A 233 23.92 20.36 4.88
C ALA A 233 23.39 21.59 5.66
N ALA A 234 22.07 21.82 5.64
CA ALA A 234 21.45 22.87 6.45
C ALA A 234 21.52 22.57 7.96
N GLU A 235 21.39 21.31 8.37
CA GLU A 235 21.57 20.90 9.77
C GLU A 235 23.01 21.14 10.26
N CYS A 236 24.00 20.89 9.40
CA CYS A 236 25.41 21.22 9.65
C CYS A 236 25.61 22.74 9.76
N ALA A 237 25.03 23.52 8.84
CA ALA A 237 25.14 24.98 8.85
C ALA A 237 24.50 25.61 10.10
N ASN A 238 23.44 25.00 10.63
CA ASN A 238 22.78 25.42 11.87
C ASN A 238 23.47 24.89 13.14
N GLY A 239 24.54 24.10 13.01
CA GLY A 239 25.31 23.56 14.13
C GLY A 239 24.63 22.42 14.89
N LEU A 240 23.55 21.84 14.37
CA LEU A 240 22.95 20.63 14.95
C LEU A 240 23.83 19.41 14.69
N LEU A 241 24.37 19.32 13.47
CA LEU A 241 25.34 18.31 13.09
C LEU A 241 26.75 18.91 13.00
N PRO A 242 27.81 18.13 13.29
CA PRO A 242 29.17 18.50 12.92
C PRO A 242 29.32 18.79 11.42
N ALA A 243 30.23 19.69 11.04
CA ALA A 243 30.39 20.13 9.66
C ALA A 243 30.72 18.99 8.66
N ASP A 244 31.38 17.94 9.13
CA ASP A 244 31.76 16.75 8.38
C ASP A 244 30.87 15.54 8.67
N ALA A 245 29.76 15.73 9.39
CA ALA A 245 28.85 14.65 9.75
C ALA A 245 28.27 13.96 8.52
N ARG A 246 28.16 12.64 8.61
CA ARG A 246 27.53 11.78 7.60
C ARG A 246 26.57 10.80 8.24
N ILE A 247 25.30 10.87 7.85
CA ILE A 247 24.28 9.93 8.31
C ILE A 247 24.20 8.75 7.34
N ASP A 248 24.05 7.55 7.89
CA ASP A 248 23.86 6.34 7.10
C ASP A 248 22.42 6.27 6.55
N LEU A 249 22.29 5.81 5.30
CA LEU A 249 21.02 5.56 4.64
C LEU A 249 21.02 4.16 4.02
N ALA A 250 20.12 3.31 4.48
CA ALA A 250 19.88 1.99 3.89
C ALA A 250 18.72 2.07 2.88
N MET A 251 19.01 1.75 1.63
CA MET A 251 18.08 1.77 0.52
C MET A 251 17.77 0.34 0.06
N SER A 252 16.51 -0.07 0.13
CA SER A 252 16.07 -1.31 -0.53
C SER A 252 15.89 -1.10 -2.03
N ILE A 253 16.30 -2.07 -2.83
CA ILE A 253 16.08 -2.08 -4.29
C ILE A 253 15.12 -3.22 -4.62
N SER A 254 13.87 -2.87 -4.94
CA SER A 254 12.83 -3.81 -5.35
C SER A 254 12.62 -3.72 -6.84
N VAL A 255 12.43 -4.85 -7.52
CA VAL A 255 12.16 -4.88 -8.96
C VAL A 255 10.74 -5.34 -9.26
N THR A 256 10.15 -4.87 -10.35
CA THR A 256 8.82 -5.31 -10.81
C THR A 256 8.82 -6.69 -11.48
N HIS A 257 9.99 -7.13 -11.95
CA HIS A 257 10.19 -8.36 -12.73
C HIS A 257 11.25 -9.24 -12.05
N PRO A 258 10.89 -10.45 -11.59
CA PRO A 258 11.86 -11.42 -11.06
C PRO A 258 12.98 -11.69 -12.07
N GLY A 259 14.22 -11.76 -11.60
CA GLY A 259 15.41 -11.90 -12.42
C GLY A 259 16.10 -10.56 -12.76
N MET A 260 15.45 -9.43 -12.51
CA MET A 260 16.02 -8.09 -12.77
C MET A 260 16.88 -7.57 -11.61
N GLU A 261 17.10 -8.35 -10.55
CA GLU A 261 17.73 -7.90 -9.30
C GLU A 261 19.13 -7.31 -9.55
N GLU A 262 19.99 -8.03 -10.26
CA GLU A 262 21.34 -7.58 -10.60
C GLU A 262 21.31 -6.31 -11.47
N THR A 263 20.42 -6.26 -12.46
CA THR A 263 20.25 -5.10 -13.35
C THR A 263 19.77 -3.87 -12.57
N GLY A 264 18.78 -4.05 -11.69
CA GLY A 264 18.27 -2.98 -10.83
C GLY A 264 19.33 -2.46 -9.87
N PHE A 265 20.08 -3.36 -9.21
CA PHE A 265 21.19 -2.99 -8.34
C PHE A 265 22.26 -2.18 -9.09
N ALA A 266 22.71 -2.70 -10.24
CA ALA A 266 23.74 -2.05 -11.04
C ALA A 266 23.27 -0.69 -11.56
N TYR A 267 22.03 -0.58 -12.04
CA TYR A 267 21.43 0.67 -12.49
C TYR A 267 21.44 1.73 -11.38
N VAL A 268 20.88 1.41 -10.19
CA VAL A 268 20.80 2.35 -9.05
C VAL A 268 22.19 2.81 -8.63
N ARG A 269 23.15 1.88 -8.52
CA ARG A 269 24.54 2.22 -8.20
C ARG A 269 25.13 3.16 -9.23
N ASP A 270 24.98 2.85 -10.52
CA ASP A 270 25.58 3.62 -11.60
C ASP A 270 25.01 5.04 -11.67
N ILE A 271 23.70 5.22 -11.51
CA ILE A 271 23.09 6.56 -11.54
C ILE A 271 23.54 7.40 -10.34
N ILE A 272 23.64 6.82 -9.14
CA ILE A 272 24.11 7.53 -7.94
C ILE A 272 25.56 7.98 -8.15
N THR A 273 26.44 7.06 -8.56
CA THR A 273 27.87 7.37 -8.73
C THR A 273 28.13 8.37 -9.87
N ARG A 274 27.34 8.34 -10.95
CA ARG A 274 27.53 9.24 -12.10
C ARG A 274 26.99 10.64 -11.87
N HIS A 275 25.88 10.78 -11.13
CA HIS A 275 25.14 12.04 -11.08
C HIS A 275 25.17 12.74 -9.71
N LEU A 276 25.54 12.06 -8.62
CA LEU A 276 25.48 12.62 -7.27
C LEU A 276 26.85 12.74 -6.63
N GLN A 277 27.04 13.85 -5.90
CA GLN A 277 28.20 14.10 -5.04
C GLN A 277 27.73 14.30 -3.59
N LEU A 278 27.26 13.21 -2.98
CA LEU A 278 26.70 13.23 -1.63
C LEU A 278 27.79 13.50 -0.58
N ARG A 279 27.61 14.52 0.25
CA ARG A 279 28.60 14.95 1.26
C ARG A 279 28.24 14.51 2.66
N HIS A 280 26.95 14.48 2.97
CA HIS A 280 26.39 14.25 4.30
C HIS A 280 25.63 12.92 4.40
N LEU A 281 25.57 12.14 3.31
CA LEU A 281 24.95 10.81 3.28
C LEU A 281 25.96 9.71 2.93
N ARG A 282 25.81 8.56 3.59
CA ARG A 282 26.43 7.29 3.21
C ARG A 282 25.33 6.33 2.78
N VAL A 283 25.28 6.01 1.49
CA VAL A 283 24.19 5.20 0.91
C VAL A 283 24.61 3.73 0.80
N PHE A 284 23.75 2.84 1.30
CA PHE A 284 23.92 1.39 1.25
C PHE A 284 22.74 0.74 0.53
N LEU A 285 23.04 -0.07 -0.48
CA LEU A 285 22.05 -0.66 -1.38
C LEU A 285 21.78 -2.13 -1.05
N PHE A 286 20.52 -2.47 -0.83
CA PHE A 286 20.05 -3.82 -0.48
C PHE A 286 19.08 -4.34 -1.53
N ASP A 287 19.57 -5.19 -2.43
CA ASP A 287 18.76 -5.99 -3.34
C ASP A 287 18.39 -7.34 -2.69
N GLU A 288 17.54 -8.12 -3.39
CA GLU A 288 17.08 -9.40 -2.88
C GLU A 288 18.23 -10.37 -2.58
N GLU A 289 19.29 -10.40 -3.40
CA GLU A 289 20.42 -11.31 -3.18
C GLU A 289 21.14 -11.03 -1.85
N ARG A 290 21.39 -9.75 -1.54
CA ARG A 290 21.99 -9.34 -0.25
C ARG A 290 21.07 -9.66 0.91
N CYS A 291 19.77 -9.38 0.80
CA CYS A 291 18.81 -9.74 1.84
C CYS A 291 18.78 -11.25 2.10
N GLN A 292 18.81 -12.07 1.05
CA GLN A 292 18.87 -13.52 1.18
C GLN A 292 20.19 -13.99 1.80
N ALA A 293 21.32 -13.35 1.49
CA ALA A 293 22.59 -13.62 2.15
C ALA A 293 22.52 -13.29 3.66
N MET A 294 21.91 -12.15 4.02
CA MET A 294 21.69 -11.78 5.42
C MET A 294 20.78 -12.76 6.13
N ALA A 295 19.67 -13.17 5.52
CA ALA A 295 18.74 -14.17 6.08
C ALA A 295 19.47 -15.50 6.37
N ARG A 296 20.31 -15.96 5.44
CA ARG A 296 21.15 -17.16 5.65
C ARG A 296 22.16 -17.02 6.77
N CYS A 297 22.70 -15.81 7.00
CA CYS A 297 23.60 -15.53 8.12
C CYS A 297 22.84 -15.49 9.47
N LEU A 298 21.63 -14.91 9.49
CA LEU A 298 20.83 -14.75 10.70
C LEU A 298 20.18 -16.07 11.13
N CYS A 299 19.58 -16.79 10.18
CA CYS A 299 18.79 -17.99 10.41
C CYS A 299 19.17 -19.09 9.41
N PRO A 300 20.34 -19.74 9.56
CA PRO A 300 20.81 -20.75 8.60
C PRO A 300 19.82 -21.91 8.44
N GLY A 301 19.36 -22.16 7.21
CA GLY A 301 18.45 -23.26 6.88
C GLY A 301 16.97 -23.02 7.24
N ASP A 302 16.62 -21.84 7.77
CA ASP A 302 15.23 -21.48 8.06
C ASP A 302 14.57 -20.88 6.81
N SER A 303 13.70 -21.66 6.16
CA SER A 303 12.99 -21.21 4.96
C SER A 303 11.98 -20.09 5.25
N ALA A 304 11.36 -20.08 6.44
CA ALA A 304 10.41 -19.04 6.81
C ALA A 304 11.10 -17.68 6.95
N ALA A 305 12.27 -17.66 7.60
CA ALA A 305 13.10 -16.46 7.69
C ALA A 305 13.55 -15.97 6.30
N ALA A 306 13.99 -16.87 5.43
CA ALA A 306 14.40 -16.54 4.05
C ALA A 306 13.25 -15.96 3.22
N ASP A 307 12.03 -16.49 3.37
CA ASP A 307 10.85 -16.02 2.64
C ASP A 307 10.43 -14.60 3.06
N VAL A 308 10.60 -14.22 4.33
CA VAL A 308 10.15 -12.91 4.83
C VAL A 308 11.22 -11.82 4.79
N PHE A 309 12.49 -12.16 4.98
CA PHE A 309 13.58 -11.17 5.04
C PHE A 309 14.11 -10.82 3.65
N GLY A 310 13.37 -9.97 2.94
CA GLY A 310 13.70 -9.57 1.57
C GLY A 310 13.05 -8.27 1.14
N VAL A 311 13.26 -7.91 -0.11
CA VAL A 311 12.83 -6.62 -0.67
C VAL A 311 12.01 -6.75 -1.94
N ASN A 312 12.13 -7.86 -2.68
CA ASN A 312 11.28 -8.12 -3.83
C ASN A 312 9.91 -8.66 -3.41
N GLY A 313 8.86 -8.24 -4.10
CA GLY A 313 7.49 -8.63 -3.76
C GLY A 313 6.59 -7.44 -3.48
N ALA A 314 5.56 -7.69 -2.67
CA ALA A 314 4.63 -6.68 -2.18
C ALA A 314 5.33 -5.67 -1.26
N TYR A 315 4.73 -4.49 -1.10
CA TYR A 315 5.27 -3.42 -0.24
C TYR A 315 5.52 -3.88 1.21
N GLY A 316 4.67 -4.74 1.75
CA GLY A 316 4.81 -5.25 3.11
C GLY A 316 6.16 -5.91 3.42
N ARG A 317 6.75 -6.61 2.44
CA ARG A 317 8.01 -7.32 2.63
C ARG A 317 9.18 -6.36 2.79
N HIS A 318 9.38 -5.44 1.84
CA HIS A 318 10.47 -4.45 1.94
C HIS A 318 10.25 -3.47 3.10
N TYR A 319 9.01 -3.10 3.42
CA TYR A 319 8.74 -2.20 4.54
C TYR A 319 9.16 -2.82 5.88
N SER A 320 8.86 -4.10 6.08
CA SER A 320 9.31 -4.83 7.26
C SER A 320 10.83 -4.95 7.31
N PHE A 321 11.49 -5.24 6.18
CA PHE A 321 12.94 -5.25 6.06
C PHE A 321 13.55 -3.89 6.44
N LEU A 322 13.03 -2.79 5.89
CA LEU A 322 13.52 -1.43 6.16
C LEU A 322 13.34 -1.00 7.62
N LYS A 323 12.42 -1.59 8.37
CA LYS A 323 12.35 -1.39 9.82
C LYS A 323 13.36 -2.28 10.54
N ALA A 324 13.41 -3.57 10.20
CA ALA A 324 14.26 -4.56 10.85
C ALA A 324 15.77 -4.36 10.60
N ILE A 325 16.16 -3.72 9.51
CA ILE A 325 17.57 -3.43 9.18
C ILE A 325 18.26 -2.61 10.27
N LEU A 326 17.51 -1.83 11.06
CA LEU A 326 18.04 -1.12 12.24
C LEU A 326 18.75 -2.05 13.21
N LEU A 327 18.16 -3.21 13.52
CA LEU A 327 18.76 -4.17 14.46
C LEU A 327 20.00 -4.85 13.86
N VAL A 328 20.00 -5.09 12.55
CA VAL A 328 21.21 -5.56 11.86
C VAL A 328 22.31 -4.50 11.94
N TRP A 329 21.95 -3.23 11.71
CA TRP A 329 22.87 -2.09 11.76
C TRP A 329 23.50 -1.95 13.13
N GLN A 330 22.68 -2.02 14.18
CA GLN A 330 23.12 -1.96 15.57
C GLN A 330 24.15 -3.05 15.88
N ARG A 331 23.94 -4.25 15.33
CA ARG A 331 24.80 -5.39 15.62
C ARG A 331 26.09 -5.42 14.79
N ALA A 332 26.03 -5.03 13.52
CA ALA A 332 27.11 -5.28 12.56
C ALA A 332 27.89 -4.02 12.14
N VAL A 333 27.32 -2.83 12.31
CA VAL A 333 27.88 -1.58 11.78
C VAL A 333 28.12 -0.56 12.88
N ASN A 334 27.08 -0.23 13.64
CA ASN A 334 27.10 0.86 14.60
C ASN A 334 26.22 0.54 15.82
N PRO A 335 26.79 0.11 16.96
CA PRO A 335 26.03 -0.23 18.17
C PRO A 335 25.27 0.95 18.81
N GLN A 336 25.54 2.19 18.39
CA GLN A 336 24.81 3.37 18.84
C GLN A 336 23.54 3.63 18.02
N ALA A 337 23.33 2.95 16.89
CA ALA A 337 22.11 3.09 16.10
C ALA A 337 20.91 2.55 16.90
N ARG A 338 19.97 3.42 17.23
CA ARG A 338 18.77 3.11 18.05
C ARG A 338 17.46 3.50 17.39
N PHE A 339 17.53 4.31 16.34
CA PHE A 339 16.38 4.85 15.65
C PHE A 339 16.54 4.64 14.15
N THR A 340 15.44 4.31 13.47
CA THR A 340 15.37 4.40 12.01
C THR A 340 14.21 5.30 11.62
N PHE A 341 14.39 6.10 10.57
CA PHE A 341 13.34 6.92 9.99
C PHE A 341 13.28 6.68 8.48
N LYS A 342 12.12 6.23 7.99
CA LYS A 342 11.90 5.98 6.56
C LYS A 342 11.48 7.26 5.87
N ILE A 343 12.06 7.50 4.69
CA ILE A 343 11.64 8.54 3.73
C ILE A 343 11.27 7.91 2.38
N ASP A 344 10.34 8.51 1.65
CA ASP A 344 10.19 8.23 0.22
C ASP A 344 10.99 9.24 -0.60
N LEU A 345 11.50 8.82 -1.76
CA LEU A 345 12.41 9.63 -2.58
C LEU A 345 11.70 10.77 -3.34
N ASP A 346 10.37 10.78 -3.33
CA ASP A 346 9.52 11.88 -3.80
C ASP A 346 9.12 12.86 -2.70
N GLN A 347 9.65 12.68 -1.48
CA GLN A 347 9.41 13.54 -0.32
C GLN A 347 10.69 14.24 0.11
N ILE A 348 10.58 15.52 0.47
CA ILE A 348 11.72 16.32 0.89
C ILE A 348 11.48 17.03 2.21
N PHE A 349 12.56 17.26 2.96
CA PHE A 349 12.58 18.19 4.08
C PHE A 349 12.83 19.61 3.57
N ASP A 350 11.76 20.39 3.42
CA ASP A 350 11.90 21.82 3.14
C ASP A 350 12.33 22.54 4.42
N GLN A 351 13.64 22.56 4.68
CA GLN A 351 14.23 23.13 5.89
C GLN A 351 13.86 24.60 6.08
N THR A 352 13.72 25.36 4.98
CA THR A 352 13.34 26.78 5.05
C THR A 352 11.89 26.90 5.54
N ALA A 353 10.98 26.14 4.96
CA ALA A 353 9.58 26.15 5.37
C ALA A 353 9.40 25.61 6.80
N LEU A 354 10.09 24.53 7.17
CA LEU A 354 10.09 23.95 8.52
C LEU A 354 10.53 24.98 9.56
N GLN A 355 11.67 25.63 9.34
CA GLN A 355 12.19 26.64 10.25
C GLN A 355 11.24 27.84 10.36
N ALA A 356 10.68 28.30 9.24
CA ALA A 356 9.78 29.45 9.21
C ALA A 356 8.43 29.20 9.93
N HIS A 357 7.86 27.99 9.79
CA HIS A 357 6.52 27.70 10.31
C HIS A 357 6.53 27.03 11.69
N THR A 358 7.61 26.34 12.05
CA THR A 358 7.67 25.52 13.27
C THR A 358 8.81 25.94 14.21
N GLY A 359 9.74 26.77 13.74
CA GLY A 359 10.95 27.13 14.47
C GLY A 359 11.96 26.00 14.61
N ARG A 360 11.73 24.85 13.96
CA ARG A 360 12.57 23.66 14.02
C ARG A 360 12.99 23.21 12.64
N THR A 361 14.16 22.61 12.57
CA THR A 361 14.63 21.84 11.42
C THR A 361 14.04 20.41 11.45
N ALA A 362 14.22 19.68 10.35
CA ALA A 362 13.75 18.30 10.24
C ALA A 362 14.32 17.38 11.33
N LEU A 363 15.64 17.42 11.57
CA LEU A 363 16.26 16.56 12.59
C LEU A 363 15.87 16.97 14.01
N GLN A 364 15.63 18.25 14.27
CA GLN A 364 15.09 18.69 15.57
C GLN A 364 13.68 18.16 15.81
N ALA A 365 12.85 18.09 14.76
CA ALA A 365 11.50 17.53 14.87
C ALA A 365 11.52 15.98 14.96
N ILE A 366 12.45 15.31 14.28
CA ILE A 366 12.69 13.86 14.40
C ILE A 366 13.21 13.50 15.81
N ALA A 367 14.09 14.32 16.39
CA ALA A 367 14.57 14.18 17.77
C ALA A 367 13.51 14.59 18.82
N ASN A 368 12.26 14.14 18.61
CA ASN A 368 11.16 14.39 19.53
C ASN A 368 11.48 13.75 20.90
N PRO A 369 11.42 14.52 22.01
CA PRO A 369 11.82 14.03 23.32
C PRO A 369 10.90 12.93 23.88
N LEU A 370 9.75 12.67 23.26
CA LEU A 370 8.80 11.63 23.65
C LEU A 370 8.93 10.34 22.82
N TRP A 371 9.75 10.33 21.75
CA TRP A 371 9.90 9.17 20.87
C TRP A 371 10.60 8.01 21.58
N GLY A 372 9.93 6.85 21.65
CA GLY A 372 10.36 5.70 22.46
C GLY A 372 9.81 5.69 23.89
N GLY A 373 8.95 6.67 24.22
CA GLY A 373 8.27 6.74 25.51
C GLY A 373 7.07 5.81 25.63
N ALA A 374 6.23 6.06 26.63
CA ALA A 374 4.97 5.35 26.84
C ALA A 374 3.84 6.32 27.17
N ALA A 375 2.59 5.90 26.96
CA ALA A 375 1.40 6.67 27.30
C ALA A 375 0.19 5.76 27.52
N ARG A 376 -0.96 6.39 27.76
CA ARG A 376 -2.28 5.76 27.74
C ARG A 376 -3.17 6.41 26.67
N ASP A 377 -3.97 5.61 25.98
CA ASP A 377 -4.95 6.14 25.05
C ASP A 377 -6.26 6.56 25.74
N HIS A 378 -7.24 7.00 24.95
CA HIS A 378 -8.56 7.44 25.42
C HIS A 378 -9.36 6.33 26.15
N GLU A 379 -9.03 5.05 25.96
CA GLU A 379 -9.64 3.91 26.66
C GLU A 379 -8.78 3.45 27.86
N GLY A 380 -7.67 4.14 28.14
CA GLY A 380 -6.74 3.82 29.22
C GLY A 380 -5.76 2.69 28.90
N ARG A 381 -5.73 2.18 27.67
CA ARG A 381 -4.80 1.12 27.23
C ARG A 381 -3.38 1.66 27.12
N GLN A 382 -2.39 0.81 27.40
CA GLN A 382 -0.99 1.21 27.28
C GLN A 382 -0.61 1.40 25.81
N VAL A 383 0.06 2.51 25.51
CA VAL A 383 0.62 2.81 24.20
C VAL A 383 2.13 2.91 24.34
N ASP A 384 2.85 2.12 23.57
CA ASP A 384 4.29 2.26 23.39
C ASP A 384 4.54 3.25 22.25
N LEU A 385 5.25 4.34 22.52
CA LEU A 385 5.52 5.42 21.57
C LEU A 385 6.79 5.17 20.77
N GLY A 386 7.14 3.90 20.54
CA GLY A 386 8.29 3.48 19.76
C GLY A 386 8.24 3.84 18.27
N MET A 387 7.06 4.11 17.71
CA MET A 387 6.93 4.63 16.35
C MET A 387 6.82 6.16 16.35
N LEU A 388 7.36 6.80 15.31
CA LEU A 388 7.20 8.23 15.04
C LEU A 388 6.49 8.41 13.69
N ALA A 389 5.65 9.45 13.56
CA ALA A 389 5.00 9.80 12.30
C ALA A 389 5.00 11.31 12.04
N GLY A 390 5.58 11.71 10.90
CA GLY A 390 5.49 13.06 10.31
C GLY A 390 4.39 13.14 9.24
N GLY A 391 4.04 14.35 8.81
CA GLY A 391 3.00 14.62 7.82
C GLY A 391 3.54 15.02 6.45
N LEU A 392 2.61 15.23 5.51
CA LEU A 392 2.89 15.68 4.16
C LEU A 392 2.14 16.97 3.83
N VAL A 393 2.73 17.77 2.93
CA VAL A 393 2.06 18.84 2.19
C VAL A 393 2.43 18.69 0.70
N ASN A 394 1.46 18.87 -0.19
CA ASN A 394 1.73 18.81 -1.63
C ASN A 394 2.61 20.00 -2.06
N GLU A 395 3.47 19.80 -3.06
CA GLU A 395 4.30 20.86 -3.65
C GLU A 395 3.49 22.10 -4.05
N GLU A 396 2.37 21.89 -4.75
CA GLU A 396 1.45 22.96 -5.21
C GLU A 396 0.83 23.78 -4.06
N ASP A 397 0.78 23.19 -2.87
CA ASP A 397 0.15 23.78 -1.68
C ASP A 397 1.20 24.32 -0.69
N ALA A 398 2.46 23.91 -0.79
CA ALA A 398 3.52 24.28 0.14
C ALA A 398 3.76 25.79 0.24
N ALA A 399 3.54 26.53 -0.86
CA ALA A 399 3.64 27.99 -0.87
C ALA A 399 2.57 28.69 0.00
N LYS A 400 1.46 28.01 0.31
CA LYS A 400 0.37 28.51 1.18
C LYS A 400 0.64 28.22 2.66
N GLY A 401 1.60 27.35 2.95
CA GLY A 401 2.04 26.98 4.30
C GLY A 401 2.15 25.47 4.49
N LEU A 402 2.81 25.05 5.58
CA LEU A 402 3.02 23.62 5.89
C LEU A 402 1.76 22.88 6.37
N PHE A 403 0.79 23.61 6.93
CA PHE A 403 -0.40 23.00 7.54
C PHE A 403 -1.61 23.06 6.60
N ILE A 404 -1.38 22.72 5.33
CA ILE A 404 -2.42 22.57 4.32
C ILE A 404 -2.63 21.06 4.10
N PRO A 405 -3.87 20.55 4.22
CA PRO A 405 -4.11 19.12 4.06
C PRO A 405 -3.78 18.68 2.63
N ASP A 406 -2.93 17.66 2.52
CA ASP A 406 -2.57 17.03 1.25
C ASP A 406 -3.77 16.32 0.59
N VAL A 407 -4.75 15.90 1.40
CA VAL A 407 -6.03 15.33 0.98
C VAL A 407 -7.17 16.29 1.31
N ARG A 408 -7.81 16.84 0.27
CA ARG A 408 -8.94 17.75 0.42
C ARG A 408 -10.26 16.99 0.64
N ARG A 409 -11.15 17.58 1.44
CA ARG A 409 -12.55 17.15 1.57
C ARG A 409 -13.18 17.09 0.17
N PRO A 410 -13.80 15.98 -0.24
CA PRO A 410 -14.42 15.88 -1.55
C PRO A 410 -15.77 16.60 -1.57
N ASP A 411 -16.18 17.09 -2.74
CA ASP A 411 -17.58 17.49 -2.98
C ASP A 411 -18.40 16.21 -3.23
N THR A 412 -19.27 15.87 -2.28
CA THR A 412 -20.13 14.68 -2.34
C THR A 412 -20.93 14.62 -3.64
N SER A 413 -21.48 15.74 -4.12
CA SER A 413 -22.27 15.75 -5.36
C SER A 413 -21.38 15.46 -6.58
N ALA A 414 -20.20 16.05 -6.65
CA ALA A 414 -19.27 15.87 -7.75
C ALA A 414 -18.67 14.45 -7.80
N ILE A 415 -18.43 13.81 -6.66
CA ILE A 415 -17.84 12.45 -6.63
C ILE A 415 -18.87 11.34 -6.82
N THR A 416 -20.14 11.60 -6.47
CA THR A 416 -21.23 10.63 -6.64
C THR A 416 -21.96 10.78 -7.97
N ALA A 417 -21.87 11.94 -8.63
CA ALA A 417 -22.49 12.13 -9.95
C ALA A 417 -21.94 11.17 -11.02
N PRO A 418 -20.61 10.94 -11.17
CA PRO A 418 -20.09 9.94 -12.09
C PRO A 418 -20.45 8.51 -11.66
N LEU A 419 -20.75 7.65 -12.64
CA LEU A 419 -20.96 6.23 -12.39
C LEU A 419 -19.62 5.53 -12.13
N THR A 420 -19.18 5.56 -10.88
CA THR A 420 -17.94 4.92 -10.42
C THR A 420 -18.14 4.26 -9.07
N SER A 421 -17.17 3.46 -8.65
CA SER A 421 -17.11 2.87 -7.30
C SER A 421 -17.21 3.90 -6.16
N ARG A 422 -16.98 5.20 -6.42
CA ARG A 422 -17.16 6.27 -5.43
C ARG A 422 -18.58 6.38 -4.88
N ARG A 423 -19.60 5.91 -5.63
CA ARG A 423 -20.97 5.80 -5.13
C ARG A 423 -21.13 4.73 -4.05
N LEU A 424 -20.32 3.67 -4.08
CA LEU A 424 -20.34 2.58 -3.09
C LEU A 424 -19.46 2.87 -1.88
N THR A 425 -18.29 3.44 -2.12
CA THR A 425 -17.29 3.69 -1.07
C THR A 425 -16.54 4.97 -1.36
N CYS A 426 -16.30 5.79 -0.34
CA CYS A 426 -15.52 7.00 -0.48
C CYS A 426 -14.48 7.11 0.63
N PRO A 427 -13.36 6.37 0.54
CA PRO A 427 -12.29 6.47 1.53
C PRO A 427 -11.66 7.87 1.60
N GLN A 428 -11.84 8.72 0.58
CA GLN A 428 -11.32 10.10 0.58
C GLN A 428 -11.94 10.98 1.67
N TRP A 429 -13.23 10.81 1.97
CA TRP A 429 -13.91 11.55 3.02
C TRP A 429 -13.24 11.36 4.40
N PRO A 430 -13.17 10.13 4.95
CA PRO A 430 -12.52 9.90 6.23
C PRO A 430 -11.01 10.15 6.17
N GLN A 431 -10.36 9.96 5.01
CA GLN A 431 -8.95 10.34 4.84
C GLN A 431 -8.73 11.84 5.04
N ALA A 432 -9.54 12.69 4.40
CA ALA A 432 -9.43 14.15 4.51
C ALA A 432 -9.60 14.60 5.97
N ILE A 433 -10.61 14.08 6.67
CA ILE A 433 -10.85 14.44 8.08
C ILE A 433 -9.71 13.92 8.97
N SER A 434 -9.19 12.70 8.74
CA SER A 434 -8.00 12.21 9.43
C SER A 434 -6.75 13.03 9.12
N THR A 435 -6.56 13.52 7.89
CA THR A 435 -5.46 14.44 7.56
C THR A 435 -5.57 15.70 8.40
N GLU A 436 -6.73 16.34 8.42
CA GLU A 436 -6.96 17.58 9.17
C GLU A 436 -6.84 17.40 10.69
N ALA A 437 -7.33 16.29 11.24
CA ALA A 437 -7.41 16.06 12.68
C ALA A 437 -6.17 15.37 13.28
N GLU A 438 -5.50 14.50 12.52
CA GLU A 438 -4.32 13.73 12.99
C GLU A 438 -3.02 14.33 12.44
N ILE A 439 -2.90 14.50 11.12
CA ILE A 439 -1.64 14.87 10.46
C ILE A 439 -1.29 16.34 10.71
N LEU A 440 -2.29 17.23 10.64
CA LEU A 440 -2.08 18.66 10.82
C LEU A 440 -2.13 19.11 12.29
N GLN A 441 -2.19 18.17 13.23
CA GLN A 441 -2.20 18.48 14.65
C GLN A 441 -0.93 19.28 15.03
N ARG A 442 -1.12 20.34 15.81
CA ARG A 442 -0.03 21.23 16.24
C ARG A 442 0.33 21.04 17.70
N ALA A 443 -0.59 20.50 18.50
CA ALA A 443 -0.34 20.19 19.89
C ALA A 443 0.47 18.87 20.01
N PRO A 444 1.40 18.80 20.98
CA PRO A 444 2.06 17.53 21.32
C PRO A 444 1.07 16.59 22.01
N GLY A 445 1.49 15.34 22.24
CA GLY A 445 0.71 14.37 23.02
C GLY A 445 -0.42 13.71 22.24
N TYR A 446 -0.26 13.60 20.93
CA TYR A 446 -1.17 12.85 20.06
C TYR A 446 -0.48 11.64 19.47
N GLN A 447 -1.24 10.56 19.29
CA GLN A 447 -0.85 9.44 18.44
C GLN A 447 -1.52 9.53 17.07
N ARG A 448 -1.06 8.71 16.13
CA ARG A 448 -1.63 8.59 14.79
C ARG A 448 -1.98 7.15 14.44
N VAL A 449 -3.08 7.01 13.73
CA VAL A 449 -3.46 5.78 13.03
C VAL A 449 -3.40 6.02 11.52
N HIS A 450 -3.80 7.22 11.06
CA HIS A 450 -3.53 7.64 9.69
C HIS A 450 -2.07 8.06 9.56
N VAL A 451 -1.26 7.19 8.97
CA VAL A 451 0.16 7.41 8.72
C VAL A 451 0.49 7.21 7.24
N THR A 452 1.67 7.68 6.85
CA THR A 452 2.22 7.57 5.50
C THR A 452 3.54 6.82 5.61
N GLY A 453 3.73 5.75 4.83
CA GLY A 453 4.91 4.89 4.94
C GLY A 453 6.26 5.61 4.77
N GLY A 454 6.30 6.70 4.00
CA GLY A 454 7.48 7.55 3.80
C GLY A 454 7.76 8.58 4.90
N THR A 455 6.99 8.64 5.98
CA THR A 455 7.20 9.68 7.01
C THR A 455 7.22 9.08 8.41
N THR A 456 7.79 7.88 8.57
CA THR A 456 7.71 7.14 9.83
C THR A 456 9.03 6.52 10.30
N GLY A 457 9.26 6.60 11.61
CA GLY A 457 10.36 5.93 12.28
C GLY A 457 9.95 4.85 13.28
N ILE A 458 10.91 4.00 13.68
CA ILE A 458 10.79 3.04 14.78
C ILE A 458 12.07 3.03 15.64
N THR A 459 11.95 2.71 16.93
CA THR A 459 13.09 2.45 17.83
C THR A 459 13.52 0.98 17.83
N ALA A 460 14.79 0.72 18.12
CA ALA A 460 15.32 -0.64 18.31
C ALA A 460 14.59 -1.38 19.44
N ASP A 461 14.29 -0.69 20.54
CA ASP A 461 13.57 -1.26 21.68
C ASP A 461 12.17 -1.73 21.28
N ALA A 462 11.46 -0.97 20.45
CA ALA A 462 10.15 -1.35 19.94
C ALA A 462 10.22 -2.57 19.03
N LEU A 463 11.24 -2.69 18.17
CA LEU A 463 11.46 -3.88 17.34
C LEU A 463 11.70 -5.12 18.21
N HIS A 464 12.54 -5.02 19.25
CA HIS A 464 12.78 -6.14 20.17
C HIS A 464 11.54 -6.55 20.96
N ARG A 465 10.76 -5.57 21.45
CA ARG A 465 9.59 -5.80 22.28
C ARG A 465 8.41 -6.35 21.48
N TRP A 466 8.04 -5.68 20.40
CA TRP A 466 6.79 -5.95 19.68
C TRP A 466 6.95 -6.93 18.52
N ARG A 467 8.17 -7.10 18.01
CA ARG A 467 8.47 -7.90 16.82
C ARG A 467 7.48 -7.65 15.66
N PRO A 468 7.18 -6.38 15.36
CA PRO A 468 6.16 -6.03 14.38
C PRO A 468 6.60 -6.40 12.96
N PHE A 469 5.64 -6.70 12.10
CA PHE A 469 5.89 -6.91 10.67
C PHE A 469 4.63 -6.64 9.85
N THR A 470 4.83 -6.26 8.61
CA THR A 470 3.78 -6.24 7.59
C THR A 470 3.87 -7.53 6.78
N PRO A 471 2.76 -8.29 6.64
CA PRO A 471 2.79 -9.51 5.86
C PRO A 471 3.21 -9.29 4.39
N THR A 472 3.93 -10.26 3.82
CA THR A 472 4.53 -10.17 2.47
C THR A 472 3.51 -10.20 1.33
N PHE A 473 2.25 -10.45 1.63
CA PHE A 473 1.13 -10.37 0.69
C PHE A 473 0.45 -9.00 0.67
N ILE A 474 0.82 -8.05 1.55
CA ILE A 474 0.23 -6.71 1.58
C ILE A 474 0.88 -5.83 0.50
N ASN A 475 0.13 -5.56 -0.56
CA ASN A 475 0.58 -4.79 -1.72
C ASN A 475 0.51 -3.26 -1.55
N ARG A 476 -0.21 -2.73 -0.56
CA ARG A 476 -0.39 -1.28 -0.36
C ARG A 476 -0.71 -0.98 1.11
N ALA A 477 -0.40 0.24 1.55
CA ALA A 477 -0.69 0.71 2.91
C ALA A 477 -0.03 -0.17 3.98
N GLU A 478 1.19 -0.58 3.68
CA GLU A 478 2.02 -1.46 4.48
C GLU A 478 2.24 -0.96 5.91
N ASP A 479 2.31 0.35 6.09
CA ASP A 479 2.40 1.06 7.37
C ASP A 479 1.15 0.83 8.25
N GLN A 480 -0.03 0.77 7.64
CA GLN A 480 -1.29 0.54 8.35
C GLN A 480 -1.46 -0.93 8.71
N ALA A 481 -1.03 -1.84 7.83
CA ALA A 481 -0.99 -3.27 8.12
C ALA A 481 0.06 -3.61 9.19
N TYR A 482 1.15 -2.84 9.28
CA TYR A 482 2.15 -3.00 10.33
C TYR A 482 1.55 -2.80 11.73
N ALA A 483 0.68 -1.80 11.88
CA ALA A 483 0.00 -1.51 13.15
C ALA A 483 -0.88 -2.68 13.64
N ILE A 484 -1.47 -3.46 12.71
CA ILE A 484 -2.25 -4.65 13.04
C ILE A 484 -1.38 -5.69 13.77
N SER A 485 -0.13 -5.90 13.31
CA SER A 485 0.75 -6.92 13.86
C SER A 485 1.14 -6.71 15.32
N ALA A 486 1.11 -5.45 15.79
CA ALA A 486 1.51 -5.03 17.12
C ALA A 486 0.32 -4.59 18.00
N PHE A 487 -0.91 -4.95 17.62
CA PHE A 487 -2.11 -4.65 18.40
C PHE A 487 -2.38 -5.74 19.46
N GLY A 488 -1.94 -5.50 20.70
CA GLY A 488 -2.04 -6.45 21.80
C GLY A 488 -3.31 -6.35 22.66
N ALA A 489 -3.39 -7.20 23.69
CA ALA A 489 -4.48 -7.16 24.65
C ALA A 489 -4.33 -6.04 25.68
N ASP A 490 -3.12 -5.88 26.20
CA ASP A 490 -2.79 -4.96 27.30
C ASP A 490 -2.19 -3.63 26.82
N GLY A 491 -1.88 -3.55 25.53
CA GLY A 491 -1.35 -2.36 24.89
C GLY A 491 -0.95 -2.61 23.44
N TYR A 492 -0.40 -1.59 22.79
CA TYR A 492 0.04 -1.67 21.39
C TYR A 492 1.19 -0.70 21.10
N LEU A 493 1.90 -0.96 19.99
CA LEU A 493 2.86 -0.04 19.41
C LEU A 493 2.13 1.07 18.65
N GLY A 494 2.25 2.30 19.11
CA GLY A 494 1.58 3.48 18.55
C GLY A 494 2.56 4.44 17.86
N HIS A 495 2.07 5.14 16.84
CA HIS A 495 2.81 6.21 16.18
C HIS A 495 2.63 7.51 16.95
N LEU A 496 3.68 7.98 17.60
CA LEU A 496 3.73 9.34 18.14
C LEU A 496 3.65 10.33 16.99
N HIS A 497 2.73 11.29 17.10
CA HIS A 497 2.69 12.43 16.19
C HIS A 497 3.90 13.32 16.43
N ALA A 498 4.74 13.49 15.40
CA ALA A 498 5.82 14.47 15.43
C ALA A 498 5.26 15.83 15.01
N GLU A 499 4.84 16.63 15.98
CA GLU A 499 4.21 17.92 15.71
C GLU A 499 5.15 18.82 14.90
N GLY A 500 4.69 19.33 13.76
CA GLY A 500 5.49 20.18 12.87
C GLY A 500 6.50 19.45 11.97
N LEU A 501 6.69 18.13 12.09
CA LEU A 501 7.48 17.37 11.11
C LEU A 501 6.63 17.16 9.85
N ILE A 502 6.66 18.11 8.92
CA ILE A 502 5.94 18.04 7.64
C ILE A 502 6.95 18.00 6.49
N MET A 503 6.86 16.98 5.64
CA MET A 503 7.65 16.87 4.41
C MET A 503 6.84 17.37 3.22
N ARG A 504 7.52 17.92 2.21
CA ARG A 504 6.87 18.32 0.96
C ARG A 504 6.85 17.12 0.00
N HIS A 505 5.70 16.86 -0.61
CA HIS A 505 5.49 15.76 -1.55
C HIS A 505 5.50 16.28 -3.00
N ASP A 506 6.54 15.94 -3.74
CA ASP A 506 6.85 16.54 -5.04
C ASP A 506 6.55 15.61 -6.23
N LYS A 507 5.80 14.54 -5.98
CA LYS A 507 5.53 13.46 -6.95
C LYS A 507 5.02 13.93 -8.32
N GLN A 508 4.15 14.93 -8.35
CA GLN A 508 3.56 15.42 -9.61
C GLN A 508 4.55 16.23 -10.46
N ALA A 509 5.65 16.70 -9.89
CA ALA A 509 6.62 17.53 -10.59
C ALA A 509 7.47 16.75 -11.60
N PHE A 510 7.62 15.43 -11.43
CA PHE A 510 8.55 14.63 -12.25
C PHE A 510 8.05 13.23 -12.66
N ALA A 511 7.11 12.60 -11.94
CA ALA A 511 6.76 11.19 -12.16
C ALA A 511 5.58 10.95 -13.14
N GLY A 512 5.21 11.91 -13.99
CA GLY A 512 4.00 11.85 -14.81
C GLY A 512 3.88 10.59 -15.69
N ARG A 513 4.97 10.17 -16.36
CA ARG A 513 5.02 8.94 -17.18
C ARG A 513 4.75 7.68 -16.34
N ALA A 514 5.43 7.57 -15.20
CA ALA A 514 5.31 6.41 -14.31
C ALA A 514 3.92 6.31 -13.67
N ILE A 515 3.33 7.45 -13.25
CA ILE A 515 1.99 7.51 -12.67
C ILE A 515 0.94 7.07 -13.70
N ALA A 516 1.03 7.56 -14.94
CA ALA A 516 0.11 7.17 -16.00
C ALA A 516 0.16 5.66 -16.26
N HIS A 517 1.38 5.11 -16.36
CA HIS A 517 1.61 3.68 -16.59
C HIS A 517 1.08 2.81 -15.45
N ALA A 518 1.19 3.25 -14.19
CA ALA A 518 0.77 2.47 -13.02
C ALA A 518 -0.72 2.60 -12.64
N SER A 519 -1.47 3.50 -13.27
CA SER A 519 -2.82 3.90 -12.85
C SER A 519 -3.84 2.76 -12.69
N ALA A 520 -3.94 1.87 -13.69
CA ALA A 520 -4.83 0.71 -13.64
C ALA A 520 -4.40 -0.28 -12.54
N GLY A 521 -3.09 -0.56 -12.46
CA GLY A 521 -2.51 -1.45 -11.46
C GLY A 521 -2.74 -0.96 -10.03
N LYS A 522 -2.67 0.36 -9.81
CA LYS A 522 -3.00 1.00 -8.54
C LYS A 522 -4.47 0.82 -8.17
N ALA A 523 -5.39 1.08 -9.11
CA ALA A 523 -6.82 0.94 -8.86
C ALA A 523 -7.21 -0.51 -8.52
N ILE A 524 -6.61 -1.50 -9.20
CA ILE A 524 -6.78 -2.92 -8.85
C ILE A 524 -6.19 -3.20 -7.46
N GLY A 525 -5.02 -2.65 -7.14
CA GLY A 525 -4.37 -2.80 -5.85
C GLY A 525 -5.20 -2.26 -4.67
N ASP A 526 -6.01 -1.22 -4.87
CA ASP A 526 -6.93 -0.73 -3.84
C ASP A 526 -8.09 -1.73 -3.56
N ILE A 527 -8.50 -2.51 -4.57
CA ILE A 527 -9.47 -3.62 -4.40
C ILE A 527 -8.79 -4.81 -3.71
N GLU A 528 -7.55 -5.15 -4.09
CA GLU A 528 -6.75 -6.18 -3.39
C GLU A 528 -6.58 -5.81 -1.92
N ARG A 529 -6.32 -4.53 -1.61
CA ARG A 529 -6.21 -4.02 -0.24
C ARG A 529 -7.47 -4.31 0.57
N LEU A 530 -8.66 -4.05 0.02
CA LEU A 530 -9.93 -4.38 0.68
C LEU A 530 -10.01 -5.87 1.04
N LEU A 531 -9.72 -6.77 0.09
CA LEU A 531 -9.77 -8.22 0.31
C LEU A 531 -8.75 -8.68 1.37
N LEU A 532 -7.49 -8.24 1.22
CA LEU A 532 -6.38 -8.65 2.06
C LEU A 532 -6.49 -8.10 3.48
N PHE A 533 -6.81 -6.80 3.65
CA PHE A 533 -6.94 -6.18 4.98
C PHE A 533 -8.10 -6.80 5.75
N SER A 534 -9.25 -6.97 5.10
CA SER A 534 -10.42 -7.58 5.72
C SER A 534 -10.12 -8.98 6.26
N ARG A 535 -9.46 -9.80 5.44
CA ARG A 535 -9.10 -11.16 5.83
C ARG A 535 -8.00 -11.20 6.88
N TYR A 536 -6.99 -10.32 6.77
CA TYR A 536 -5.94 -10.20 7.78
C TYR A 536 -6.49 -9.79 9.15
N ALA A 537 -7.36 -8.78 9.19
CA ALA A 537 -8.06 -8.36 10.41
C ALA A 537 -8.94 -9.49 10.98
N GLY A 538 -9.60 -10.27 10.12
CA GLY A 538 -10.42 -11.42 10.51
C GLY A 538 -9.63 -12.57 11.14
N LEU A 539 -8.34 -12.69 10.82
CA LEU A 539 -7.43 -13.68 11.43
C LEU A 539 -6.77 -13.18 12.71
N HIS A 540 -6.98 -11.92 13.08
CA HIS A 540 -6.30 -11.32 14.21
C HIS A 540 -6.86 -11.83 15.55
N PRO A 541 -6.03 -12.19 16.55
CA PRO A 541 -6.49 -12.75 17.83
C PRO A 541 -7.43 -11.84 18.64
N ARG A 542 -7.42 -10.53 18.38
CA ARG A 542 -8.30 -9.56 19.05
C ARG A 542 -9.73 -9.55 18.48
N GLY A 543 -9.96 -10.22 17.35
CA GLY A 543 -11.22 -10.19 16.61
C GLY A 543 -11.31 -8.99 15.68
N PHE A 544 -12.06 -9.18 14.59
CA PHE A 544 -12.21 -8.21 13.50
C PHE A 544 -12.67 -6.82 13.98
N GLU A 545 -13.75 -6.76 14.77
CA GLU A 545 -14.35 -5.49 15.21
C GLU A 545 -13.37 -4.62 16.01
N ARG A 546 -12.55 -5.23 16.87
CA ARG A 546 -11.55 -4.50 17.66
C ARG A 546 -10.42 -3.95 16.80
N VAL A 547 -10.00 -4.71 15.79
CA VAL A 547 -8.99 -4.23 14.82
C VAL A 547 -9.57 -3.10 13.98
N GLN A 548 -10.80 -3.26 13.49
CA GLN A 548 -11.49 -2.23 12.71
C GLN A 548 -11.64 -0.93 13.52
N ASP A 549 -12.06 -1.02 14.78
CA ASP A 549 -12.19 0.14 15.65
C ASP A 549 -10.83 0.81 15.96
N HIS A 550 -9.78 0.01 16.21
CA HIS A 550 -8.43 0.53 16.42
C HIS A 550 -7.92 1.34 15.20
N LEU A 551 -8.26 0.88 14.00
CA LEU A 551 -7.87 1.49 12.72
C LEU A 551 -8.84 2.56 12.21
N TRP A 552 -9.92 2.86 12.95
CA TRP A 552 -10.90 3.86 12.55
C TRP A 552 -10.29 5.27 12.56
N PRO A 553 -10.61 6.17 11.61
CA PRO A 553 -11.65 6.01 10.58
C PRO A 553 -11.16 5.62 9.18
N PHE A 554 -10.03 6.16 8.74
CA PHE A 554 -9.63 6.05 7.35
C PHE A 554 -9.28 4.60 6.97
N THR A 555 -8.35 3.99 7.69
CA THR A 555 -7.90 2.61 7.43
C THR A 555 -9.06 1.62 7.53
N ALA A 556 -9.96 1.81 8.50
CA ALA A 556 -11.15 0.98 8.70
C ALA A 556 -12.08 0.88 7.47
N CYS A 557 -12.01 1.84 6.53
CA CYS A 557 -12.80 1.78 5.28
C CYS A 557 -12.43 0.62 4.36
N PHE A 558 -11.26 0.01 4.58
CA PHE A 558 -10.78 -1.16 3.82
C PHE A 558 -10.99 -2.47 4.58
N LEU A 559 -11.67 -2.43 5.73
CA LEU A 559 -11.99 -3.60 6.54
C LEU A 559 -13.50 -3.83 6.46
N MET A 560 -13.90 -4.91 5.81
CA MET A 560 -15.28 -5.35 5.68
C MET A 560 -15.40 -6.82 6.09
N PRO A 561 -16.39 -7.22 6.90
CA PRO A 561 -16.58 -8.63 7.29
C PRO A 561 -16.73 -9.58 6.09
N ASP A 562 -17.45 -9.13 5.06
CA ASP A 562 -17.60 -9.82 3.78
C ASP A 562 -17.15 -8.91 2.63
N PRO A 563 -15.84 -8.90 2.29
CA PRO A 563 -15.28 -7.96 1.34
C PRO A 563 -15.50 -8.35 -0.12
N ALA A 564 -15.83 -9.61 -0.41
CA ALA A 564 -15.89 -10.12 -1.77
C ALA A 564 -16.99 -9.46 -2.62
N PRO A 565 -18.24 -9.27 -2.12
CA PRO A 565 -19.27 -8.60 -2.90
C PRO A 565 -18.92 -7.14 -3.21
N LEU A 566 -18.37 -6.42 -2.25
CA LEU A 566 -17.93 -5.04 -2.47
C LEU A 566 -16.81 -4.97 -3.51
N ALA A 567 -15.83 -5.88 -3.44
CA ALA A 567 -14.77 -5.97 -4.45
C ALA A 567 -15.33 -6.24 -5.86
N GLY A 568 -16.29 -7.16 -5.98
CA GLY A 568 -16.97 -7.46 -7.24
C GLY A 568 -17.74 -6.26 -7.81
N LEU A 569 -18.50 -5.55 -6.96
CA LEU A 569 -19.24 -4.35 -7.35
C LEU A 569 -18.33 -3.18 -7.76
N ILE A 570 -17.24 -2.94 -7.02
CA ILE A 570 -16.24 -1.91 -7.37
C ILE A 570 -15.64 -2.25 -8.74
N PHE A 571 -15.20 -3.49 -8.94
CA PHE A 571 -14.60 -3.94 -10.19
C PHE A 571 -15.58 -3.83 -11.36
N ALA A 572 -16.86 -4.19 -11.17
CA ALA A 572 -17.88 -4.08 -12.21
C ALA A 572 -18.19 -2.62 -12.60
N LEU A 573 -18.37 -1.72 -11.62
CA LEU A 573 -18.67 -0.31 -11.88
C LEU A 573 -17.50 0.39 -12.58
N ASP A 574 -16.30 0.28 -12.03
CA ASP A 574 -15.13 0.93 -12.61
C ASP A 574 -14.77 0.30 -13.96
N GLY A 575 -14.90 -1.02 -14.09
CA GLY A 575 -14.63 -1.76 -15.32
C GLY A 575 -15.60 -1.40 -16.45
N ALA A 576 -16.88 -1.15 -16.14
CA ALA A 576 -17.88 -0.71 -17.10
C ALA A 576 -17.55 0.65 -17.76
N MET A 577 -16.73 1.47 -17.10
CA MET A 577 -16.29 2.77 -17.60
C MET A 577 -14.87 2.74 -18.18
N LYS A 578 -13.96 1.96 -17.58
CA LYS A 578 -12.52 1.97 -17.92
C LYS A 578 -12.14 0.94 -19.00
N GLY A 579 -12.71 -0.26 -18.98
CA GLY A 579 -12.30 -1.35 -19.88
C GLY A 579 -10.82 -1.73 -19.77
N GLY A 580 -10.26 -2.21 -20.88
CA GLY A 580 -8.82 -2.40 -21.11
C GLY A 580 -8.10 -3.23 -20.04
N SER A 581 -6.87 -2.83 -19.73
CA SER A 581 -6.01 -3.49 -18.74
C SER A 581 -6.58 -3.49 -17.33
N PHE A 582 -7.44 -2.54 -16.97
CA PHE A 582 -8.13 -2.56 -15.67
C PHE A 582 -8.97 -3.83 -15.52
N VAL A 583 -9.69 -4.23 -16.57
CA VAL A 583 -10.54 -5.43 -16.53
C VAL A 583 -9.74 -6.69 -16.81
N SER A 584 -8.92 -6.72 -17.87
CA SER A 584 -8.18 -7.93 -18.24
C SER A 584 -7.24 -8.39 -17.13
N ASP A 585 -6.43 -7.47 -16.60
CA ASP A 585 -5.44 -7.80 -15.58
C ASP A 585 -6.10 -7.91 -14.20
N GLY A 586 -7.11 -7.06 -13.96
CA GLY A 586 -7.86 -7.03 -12.71
C GLY A 586 -8.60 -8.33 -12.44
N ALA A 587 -9.25 -8.92 -13.44
CA ALA A 587 -9.98 -10.18 -13.26
C ALA A 587 -9.05 -11.31 -12.77
N THR A 588 -7.92 -11.51 -13.44
CA THR A 588 -6.94 -12.53 -13.06
C THR A 588 -6.35 -12.25 -11.68
N ARG A 589 -5.91 -11.01 -11.43
CA ARG A 589 -5.28 -10.61 -10.16
C ARG A 589 -6.24 -10.75 -8.98
N LEU A 590 -7.45 -10.21 -9.10
CA LEU A 590 -8.46 -10.27 -8.04
C LEU A 590 -8.98 -11.69 -7.83
N GLY A 591 -9.11 -12.50 -8.89
CA GLY A 591 -9.44 -13.91 -8.78
C GLY A 591 -8.39 -14.70 -7.97
N ARG A 592 -7.10 -14.46 -8.22
CA ARG A 592 -5.99 -15.04 -7.45
C ARG A 592 -5.98 -14.53 -6.01
N CYS A 593 -6.15 -13.22 -5.81
CA CYS A 593 -6.21 -12.60 -4.49
C CYS A 593 -7.35 -13.21 -3.65
N LEU A 594 -8.54 -13.35 -4.22
CA LEU A 594 -9.69 -13.94 -3.54
C LEU A 594 -9.44 -15.42 -3.17
N SER A 595 -8.89 -16.21 -4.10
CA SER A 595 -8.46 -17.59 -3.80
C SER A 595 -7.47 -17.66 -2.65
N PHE A 596 -6.46 -16.79 -2.66
CA PHE A 596 -5.46 -16.72 -1.60
C PHE A 596 -6.09 -16.36 -0.25
N CYS A 597 -7.01 -15.38 -0.22
CA CYS A 597 -7.74 -15.00 1.00
C CYS A 597 -8.58 -16.15 1.58
N GLU A 598 -9.20 -16.95 0.72
CA GLU A 598 -10.06 -18.07 1.14
C GLU A 598 -9.24 -19.28 1.63
N MET A 599 -8.15 -19.62 0.95
CA MET A 599 -7.48 -20.91 1.13
C MET A 599 -6.14 -20.82 1.87
N ASP A 600 -5.32 -19.79 1.61
CA ASP A 600 -3.88 -19.86 1.88
C ASP A 600 -3.39 -18.81 2.90
N ILE A 601 -4.05 -17.66 2.99
CA ILE A 601 -3.58 -16.51 3.77
C ILE A 601 -3.34 -16.82 5.26
N GLY A 602 -4.11 -17.73 5.86
CA GLY A 602 -3.93 -18.13 7.26
C GLY A 602 -2.63 -18.91 7.46
N ALA A 603 -2.36 -19.89 6.60
CA ALA A 603 -1.11 -20.66 6.62
C ALA A 603 0.09 -19.76 6.29
N ARG A 604 -0.07 -18.87 5.30
CA ARG A 604 0.97 -17.89 4.94
C ARG A 604 1.29 -16.96 6.11
N LEU A 605 0.28 -16.41 6.78
CA LEU A 605 0.49 -15.51 7.93
C LEU A 605 1.20 -16.23 9.10
N ALA A 606 0.86 -17.49 9.36
CA ALA A 606 1.54 -18.28 10.39
C ALA A 606 3.01 -18.55 10.04
N HIS A 607 3.29 -18.92 8.79
CA HIS A 607 4.65 -19.10 8.26
C HIS A 607 5.47 -17.83 8.37
N GLU A 608 4.91 -16.70 7.94
CA GLU A 608 5.62 -15.42 8.00
C GLU A 608 5.88 -14.94 9.43
N ARG A 609 4.93 -15.17 10.35
CA ARG A 609 5.13 -14.88 11.78
C ARG A 609 6.30 -15.69 12.34
N ALA A 610 6.36 -16.99 12.03
CA ALA A 610 7.47 -17.85 12.47
C ALA A 610 8.82 -17.35 11.92
N GLY A 611 8.87 -16.95 10.64
CA GLY A 611 10.07 -16.38 10.03
C GLY A 611 10.54 -15.10 10.71
N TRP A 612 9.63 -14.14 10.94
CA TRP A 612 9.96 -12.89 11.64
C TRP A 612 10.37 -13.13 13.09
N ASP A 613 9.71 -14.04 13.80
CA ASP A 613 10.10 -14.42 15.16
C ASP A 613 11.51 -15.01 15.21
N ALA A 614 11.89 -15.85 14.23
CA ALA A 614 13.23 -16.39 14.11
C ALA A 614 14.28 -15.29 13.88
N ILE A 615 13.98 -14.34 12.98
CA ILE A 615 14.87 -13.20 12.67
C ILE A 615 15.07 -12.31 13.90
N TYR A 616 13.98 -11.90 14.57
CA TYR A 616 14.07 -11.07 15.77
C TYR A 616 14.77 -11.79 16.92
N ALA A 617 14.54 -13.10 17.08
CA ALA A 617 15.23 -13.91 18.07
C ALA A 617 16.74 -14.01 17.77
N ALA A 618 17.11 -14.21 16.51
CA ALA A 618 18.51 -14.22 16.09
C ALA A 618 19.17 -12.88 16.40
N LEU A 619 18.54 -11.76 16.01
CA LEU A 619 19.06 -10.41 16.22
C LEU A 619 19.18 -10.01 17.69
N ALA A 620 18.33 -10.57 18.56
CA ALA A 620 18.42 -10.38 20.01
C ALA A 620 19.46 -11.27 20.69
N GLY A 621 19.91 -12.36 20.05
CA GLY A 621 20.82 -13.34 20.65
C GLY A 621 22.30 -13.01 20.44
N ASP A 622 23.16 -13.46 21.35
CA ASP A 622 24.61 -13.23 21.28
C ASP A 622 25.35 -14.10 20.25
N GLY A 623 24.69 -15.13 19.71
CA GLY A 623 25.33 -16.19 18.91
C GLY A 623 25.60 -15.89 17.43
N ILE A 624 25.16 -14.75 16.87
CA ILE A 624 25.46 -14.42 15.47
C ILE A 624 26.88 -13.87 15.37
N ALA A 625 27.71 -14.49 14.52
CA ALA A 625 29.03 -14.00 14.15
C ALA A 625 28.90 -12.66 13.36
N PRO A 626 29.28 -11.51 13.94
CA PRO A 626 29.08 -10.20 13.31
C PRO A 626 29.81 -10.05 11.97
N HIS A 627 30.88 -10.83 11.77
CA HIS A 627 31.75 -10.75 10.59
C HIS A 627 31.04 -11.09 9.27
N GLY A 628 30.09 -12.02 9.25
CA GLY A 628 29.35 -12.38 8.03
C GLY A 628 28.45 -11.24 7.55
N LEU A 629 27.72 -10.62 8.48
CA LEU A 629 26.85 -9.48 8.20
C LEU A 629 27.64 -8.24 7.80
N ALA A 630 28.73 -7.94 8.51
CA ALA A 630 29.58 -6.79 8.21
C ALA A 630 30.16 -6.84 6.79
N GLY A 631 30.53 -8.03 6.31
CA GLY A 631 31.00 -8.22 4.93
C GLY A 631 29.93 -7.91 3.88
N ILE A 632 28.71 -8.39 4.09
CA ILE A 632 27.56 -8.11 3.20
C ILE A 632 27.26 -6.61 3.15
N ILE A 633 27.21 -5.95 4.32
CA ILE A 633 26.89 -4.52 4.41
C ILE A 633 28.01 -3.66 3.81
N SER A 634 29.27 -4.03 4.03
CA SER A 634 30.40 -3.30 3.41
C SER A 634 30.32 -3.34 1.88
N GLY A 635 29.89 -4.47 1.30
CA GLY A 635 29.65 -4.62 -0.13
C GLY A 635 28.36 -3.97 -0.65
N ALA A 636 27.52 -3.42 0.24
CA ALA A 636 26.33 -2.66 -0.10
C ALA A 636 26.60 -1.16 -0.26
N MET A 637 27.72 -0.65 0.29
CA MET A 637 28.03 0.78 0.28
C MET A 637 28.32 1.28 -1.14
N VAL A 638 27.67 2.36 -1.55
CA VAL A 638 28.01 3.07 -2.80
C VAL A 638 29.28 3.87 -2.57
N GLN A 639 30.35 3.50 -3.25
CA GLN A 639 31.58 4.30 -3.27
C GLN A 639 31.34 5.54 -4.13
N SER A 640 31.32 6.72 -3.50
CA SER A 640 31.38 7.99 -4.22
C SER A 640 32.78 8.09 -4.85
N GLY A 641 32.85 8.38 -6.15
CA GLY A 641 34.12 8.81 -6.74
C GLY A 641 34.58 10.07 -6.02
N MET A 642 35.84 10.09 -5.57
CA MET A 642 36.48 11.26 -4.98
C MET A 642 36.50 12.45 -5.95
#